data_AF-A0A9D3YWH4-F1
#
_entry.id   AF-A0A9D3YWH4-F1
#
_cell.length_a   1.000
_cell.length_b   1.000
_cell.length_c   1.000
_cell.angle_alpha   90.00
_cell.angle_beta   90.00
_cell.angle_gamma   90.00
#
_symmetry.space_group_name_H-M   'P 1'
#
loop_
_entity.id
_entity.type
_entity.pdbx_description
1 polymer ?
#
loop_
_entity_poly.entity_id
_entity_poly.type
_entity_poly.pdbx_seq_one_letter_code
_entity_poly.pdbx_strand_id
1 'polypeptide(L)'
;MDLGIETYFEAQFVGRKDELRDLQAAWNKKQRMFGIFGMRSVGTSRLAKEFLASVSGQYDKLVYVNLKETSDLVAMYVNICAQLTVSVESHPNDVKSWESMLFCAVSTRQTQYLLFFDNGEYFIDNEAETLEPLRKLCVALLKQSNIKVILTSTTKFQLESLRRIYYVCELQPLKPTETSELLRAESPGVDYGEYLYPIVELSEGLPLLILMITSELRGDGGMLTPKDMAQLLAEYRLKILSREFYPGKDRVADVSLLDYSTVALVKDQVLVPKLRRHFITYDPSNRRFNIQGILRECLKTYFALRHIPEIRKRFCQTFTEVMTSISRRYTSQEYANALADFAFEQPNLQKLLLEIQYTTQDTYTFFIRMATESTEFIEKYLTGNSEDFYSQCHRAADRYGKETDKAVVDIAVGSLYTYVKAKFKEGYTKYSAALCILKGAGKSLQLATVHQRIGSNLIFQDQNKEAITHLKKSLAISLVSGKPFEFIALQAFSSMGCTLTKLGRFKDAEKYHFVCLKRRRKIQGKNHPDVGTTLNNIGLMYDQKGDGRLALKYFQEGLEIKNKSKAPDLSRVASLTNVANACVDVGKLAVALNALDEAEEILTKQRFPQPYLIAYLNDTRGKLYFQQGNMDKAGEMFEKAARGREDVASGKTDHVESLVHLMKVAVKKGDNAKCIKTGKTVLSFSDDVIKQRPKSHFLTECYDCLAKVYNTMGDDEKVRDTLTKIKTELLRLEYLYTRDCNEGQAVKIRQQLADIECKLKAMSHTLDEVTNLKTV
;
A
#
# COMPACT_ATOMS: atom_id res chain seq x y z
N MET A 1 -17.23 19.47 3.22
CA MET A 1 -17.91 19.90 4.46
C MET A 1 -17.10 21.05 5.02
N ASP A 2 -17.41 22.28 4.59
CA ASP A 2 -16.94 23.48 5.29
C ASP A 2 -17.95 23.73 6.41
N LEU A 3 -17.63 23.21 7.60
CA LEU A 3 -18.49 23.32 8.79
C LEU A 3 -18.51 24.74 9.37
N GLY A 4 -18.01 25.77 8.66
CA GLY A 4 -17.82 27.12 9.21
C GLY A 4 -16.97 27.14 10.49
N ILE A 5 -16.18 26.08 10.75
CA ILE A 5 -15.43 25.93 12.01
C ILE A 5 -14.23 26.88 12.05
N GLU A 6 -13.74 27.32 10.90
CA GLU A 6 -12.59 28.23 10.78
C GLU A 6 -12.80 29.58 11.49
N THR A 7 -14.05 29.93 11.82
CA THR A 7 -14.40 31.16 12.56
C THR A 7 -14.56 30.99 14.07
N TYR A 8 -14.26 29.84 14.67
CA TYR A 8 -14.40 29.68 16.13
C TYR A 8 -13.23 30.29 16.92
N PHE A 9 -13.58 31.32 17.72
CA PHE A 9 -12.76 32.14 18.61
C PHE A 9 -11.44 31.49 19.07
N GLU A 10 -10.34 31.95 18.47
CA GLU A 10 -9.05 31.87 19.18
C GLU A 10 -9.15 32.76 20.43
N ALA A 11 -9.00 32.16 21.61
CA ALA A 11 -8.97 32.91 22.86
C ALA A 11 -7.89 33.99 22.81
N GLN A 12 -8.17 35.14 23.44
CA GLN A 12 -7.22 36.24 23.52
C GLN A 12 -5.93 35.78 24.19
N PHE A 13 -4.81 36.14 23.58
CA PHE A 13 -3.50 35.89 24.18
C PHE A 13 -3.23 36.97 25.23
N VAL A 14 -3.44 36.61 26.50
CA VAL A 14 -3.27 37.50 27.65
C VAL A 14 -2.15 36.98 28.56
N GLY A 15 -1.35 37.92 29.07
CA GLY A 15 -0.12 37.62 29.82
C GLY A 15 1.06 37.24 28.93
N ARG A 16 2.19 36.90 29.55
CA ARG A 16 3.39 36.33 28.88
C ARG A 16 4.13 37.22 27.90
N LYS A 17 3.98 38.54 28.09
CA LYS A 17 4.72 39.53 27.31
C LYS A 17 6.21 39.47 27.59
N ASP A 18 6.62 39.04 28.79
CA ASP A 18 8.03 38.89 29.17
C ASP A 18 8.66 37.73 28.40
N GLU A 19 8.04 36.55 28.45
CA GLU A 19 8.49 35.33 27.78
C GLU A 19 8.53 35.49 26.26
N LEU A 20 7.51 36.14 25.68
CA LEU A 20 7.49 36.44 24.24
C LEU A 20 8.63 37.39 23.85
N ARG A 21 8.88 38.45 24.65
CA ARG A 21 10.00 39.37 24.43
C ARG A 21 11.35 38.66 24.56
N ASP A 22 11.50 37.76 25.52
CA ASP A 22 12.72 36.98 25.72
C ASP A 22 12.99 36.01 24.57
N LEU A 23 11.94 35.34 24.05
CA LEU A 23 12.02 34.50 22.86
C LEU A 23 12.43 35.30 21.62
N GLN A 24 11.85 36.49 21.42
CA GLN A 24 12.22 37.40 20.33
C GLN A 24 13.66 37.91 20.46
N ALA A 25 14.09 38.26 21.68
CA ALA A 25 15.46 38.67 21.95
C ALA A 25 16.46 37.53 21.70
N ALA A 26 16.11 36.29 22.04
CA ALA A 26 16.90 35.11 21.73
C ALA A 26 16.91 34.79 20.22
N TRP A 27 15.81 35.03 19.51
CA TRP A 27 15.72 34.83 18.06
C TRP A 27 16.72 35.67 17.27
N ASN A 28 16.93 36.92 17.69
CA ASN A 28 17.87 37.86 17.05
C ASN A 28 19.33 37.67 17.49
N LYS A 29 19.59 36.73 18.41
CA LYS A 29 20.93 36.36 18.88
C LYS A 29 21.42 35.09 18.16
N LYS A 30 22.39 34.37 18.76
CA LYS A 30 23.00 33.16 18.19
C LYS A 30 22.12 31.90 18.35
N GLN A 31 20.98 32.00 19.02
CA GLN A 31 20.10 30.87 19.28
C GLN A 31 19.34 30.45 18.01
N ARG A 32 19.29 29.14 17.79
CA ARG A 32 18.70 28.51 16.61
C ARG A 32 17.72 27.41 16.95
N MET A 33 17.70 26.96 18.19
CA MET A 33 16.72 26.02 18.72
C MET A 33 16.02 26.64 19.93
N PHE A 34 14.70 26.52 19.99
CA PHE A 34 13.86 27.09 21.05
C PHE A 34 13.01 25.97 21.65
N GLY A 35 13.32 25.60 22.89
CA GLY A 35 12.56 24.62 23.65
C GLY A 35 11.60 25.34 24.59
N ILE A 36 10.31 25.25 24.34
CA ILE A 36 9.25 25.82 25.18
C ILE A 36 8.58 24.67 25.91
N PHE A 37 8.82 24.54 27.22
CA PHE A 37 8.29 23.42 27.99
C PHE A 37 7.58 23.90 29.26
N GLY A 38 6.66 23.08 29.76
CA GLY A 38 5.91 23.39 30.96
C GLY A 38 4.77 22.39 31.17
N MET A 39 4.06 22.48 32.28
CA MET A 39 2.99 21.52 32.61
C MET A 39 1.88 21.50 31.54
N ARG A 40 1.14 20.38 31.47
CA ARG A 40 0.01 20.26 30.54
C ARG A 40 -0.96 21.42 30.73
N SER A 41 -1.46 21.96 29.62
CA SER A 41 -2.43 23.05 29.61
C SER A 41 -1.91 24.41 30.08
N VAL A 42 -0.62 24.52 30.42
CA VAL A 42 0.01 25.81 30.71
C VAL A 42 0.08 26.66 29.44
N GLY A 43 -0.05 26.11 28.23
CA GLY A 43 -0.15 26.90 26.99
C GLY A 43 1.17 27.09 26.23
N THR A 44 2.06 26.10 26.31
CA THR A 44 3.32 26.04 25.55
C THR A 44 3.10 26.17 24.04
N SER A 45 2.16 25.40 23.46
CA SER A 45 1.83 25.47 22.02
C SER A 45 1.22 26.82 21.62
N ARG A 46 0.44 27.46 22.51
CA ARG A 46 -0.11 28.81 22.23
C ARG A 46 1.00 29.85 22.22
N LEU A 47 1.89 29.86 23.22
CA LEU A 47 3.06 30.75 23.23
C LEU A 47 3.95 30.53 22.00
N ALA A 48 4.17 29.27 21.59
CA ALA A 48 4.93 28.96 20.38
C ALA A 48 4.27 29.52 19.10
N LYS A 49 2.94 29.45 18.98
CA LYS A 49 2.19 30.02 17.86
C LYS A 49 2.26 31.55 17.83
N GLU A 50 2.15 32.22 18.98
CA GLU A 50 2.33 33.68 19.07
C GLU A 50 3.76 34.09 18.74
N PHE A 51 4.74 33.32 19.21
CA PHE A 51 6.12 33.52 18.85
C PHE A 51 6.34 33.37 17.34
N LEU A 52 5.80 32.31 16.72
CA LEU A 52 5.80 32.09 15.27
C LEU A 52 5.18 33.24 14.49
N ALA A 53 4.04 33.76 14.95
CA ALA A 53 3.39 34.91 14.36
C ALA A 53 4.27 36.16 14.44
N SER A 54 4.95 36.38 15.57
CA SER A 54 5.83 37.52 15.77
C SER A 54 7.12 37.51 14.93
N VAL A 55 7.57 36.34 14.49
CA VAL A 55 8.73 36.17 13.59
C VAL A 55 8.32 35.84 12.15
N SER A 56 7.02 35.99 11.83
CA SER A 56 6.52 35.81 10.47
C SER A 56 7.25 36.77 9.50
N GLY A 57 7.68 36.24 8.35
CA GLY A 57 8.51 36.98 7.39
C GLY A 57 10.03 36.93 7.65
N GLN A 58 10.50 36.32 8.75
CA GLN A 58 11.93 36.06 9.00
C GLN A 58 12.37 34.64 8.61
N TYR A 59 11.47 33.87 8.01
CA TYR A 59 11.71 32.55 7.43
C TYR A 59 10.88 32.43 6.14
N ASP A 60 11.36 31.64 5.18
CA ASP A 60 10.71 31.45 3.89
C ASP A 60 9.74 30.26 3.90
N LYS A 61 10.06 29.22 4.68
CA LYS A 61 9.26 28.00 4.74
C LYS A 61 9.11 27.47 6.16
N LEU A 62 7.85 27.32 6.60
CA LEU A 62 7.48 26.67 7.85
C LEU A 62 7.18 25.19 7.60
N VAL A 63 7.72 24.31 8.44
CA VAL A 63 7.36 22.90 8.50
C VAL A 63 6.79 22.63 9.89
N TYR A 64 5.50 22.33 9.97
CA TYR A 64 4.80 22.05 11.23
C TYR A 64 4.60 20.55 11.43
N VAL A 65 5.07 20.01 12.54
CA VAL A 65 4.97 18.58 12.85
C VAL A 65 4.36 18.39 14.23
N ASN A 66 3.15 17.85 14.28
CA ASN A 66 2.52 17.44 15.52
C ASN A 66 2.95 16.01 15.89
N LEU A 67 3.88 15.89 16.84
CA LEU A 67 4.50 14.62 17.21
C LEU A 67 3.53 13.63 17.86
N LYS A 68 2.37 14.11 18.33
CA LYS A 68 1.28 13.27 18.82
C LYS A 68 0.61 12.43 17.73
N GLU A 69 0.60 12.92 16.49
CA GLU A 69 -0.16 12.33 15.38
C GLU A 69 0.72 11.48 14.46
N THR A 70 2.03 11.69 14.51
CA THR A 70 3.01 10.85 13.85
C THR A 70 3.22 9.59 14.69
N SER A 71 2.69 8.45 14.23
CA SER A 71 2.70 7.15 14.93
C SER A 71 4.11 6.61 15.24
N ASP A 72 5.11 7.07 14.50
CA ASP A 72 6.51 6.63 14.56
C ASP A 72 7.41 7.62 13.79
N LEU A 73 8.73 7.36 13.77
CA LEU A 73 9.72 8.20 13.07
C LEU A 73 9.51 8.26 11.55
N VAL A 74 9.09 7.17 10.91
CA VAL A 74 8.93 7.13 9.45
C VAL A 74 7.77 8.04 9.06
N ALA A 75 6.65 7.98 9.79
CA ALA A 75 5.52 8.90 9.61
C ALA A 75 5.95 10.37 9.79
N MET A 76 6.83 10.66 10.75
CA MET A 76 7.40 11.99 10.94
C MET A 76 8.22 12.44 9.73
N TYR A 77 9.12 11.60 9.21
CA TYR A 77 9.93 11.92 8.02
C TYR A 77 9.08 12.12 6.76
N VAL A 78 8.07 11.27 6.55
CA VAL A 78 7.12 11.41 5.44
C VAL A 78 6.42 12.77 5.50
N ASN A 79 5.95 13.18 6.68
CA ASN A 79 5.26 14.45 6.87
C ASN A 79 6.19 15.64 6.56
N ILE A 80 7.41 15.64 7.11
CA ILE A 80 8.41 16.68 6.85
C ILE A 80 8.72 16.78 5.34
N CYS A 81 9.02 15.65 4.69
CA CYS A 81 9.34 15.61 3.27
C CYS A 81 8.18 16.08 2.38
N ALA A 82 6.94 15.73 2.74
CA ALA A 82 5.75 16.17 2.03
C ALA A 82 5.59 17.70 2.07
N GLN A 83 5.74 18.31 3.25
CA GLN A 83 5.69 19.78 3.39
C GLN A 83 6.85 20.46 2.66
N LEU A 84 8.00 19.80 2.58
CA LEU A 84 9.15 20.27 1.82
C LEU A 84 9.04 20.04 0.31
N THR A 85 7.91 19.50 -0.19
CA THR A 85 7.66 19.20 -1.62
C THR A 85 8.72 18.28 -2.25
N VAL A 86 9.28 17.37 -1.45
CA VAL A 86 10.25 16.37 -1.93
C VAL A 86 9.48 15.24 -2.61
N SER A 87 9.78 14.96 -3.89
CA SER A 87 9.24 13.80 -4.59
C SER A 87 9.84 12.53 -3.98
N VAL A 88 9.02 11.72 -3.33
CA VAL A 88 9.42 10.41 -2.78
C VAL A 88 8.95 9.34 -3.76
N GLU A 89 9.83 8.94 -4.69
CA GLU A 89 9.56 7.91 -5.71
C GLU A 89 9.38 6.52 -5.09
N SER A 90 10.03 6.27 -3.94
CA SER A 90 9.85 5.10 -3.08
C SER A 90 10.13 5.49 -1.63
N HIS A 91 9.35 4.97 -0.67
CA HIS A 91 9.56 5.24 0.75
C HIS A 91 10.79 4.44 1.20
N PRO A 92 11.88 5.08 1.66
CA PRO A 92 13.03 4.34 2.15
C PRO A 92 12.66 3.45 3.35
N ASN A 93 13.22 2.24 3.37
CA ASN A 93 13.01 1.26 4.45
C ASN A 93 13.87 1.56 5.70
N ASP A 94 14.74 2.57 5.65
CA ASP A 94 15.67 2.91 6.73
C ASP A 94 15.74 4.43 7.00
N VAL A 95 16.03 4.79 8.26
CA VAL A 95 16.05 6.19 8.73
C VAL A 95 17.17 7.03 8.10
N LYS A 96 18.32 6.44 7.77
CA LYS A 96 19.46 7.20 7.21
C LYS A 96 19.16 7.71 5.80
N SER A 97 18.43 6.92 5.02
CA SER A 97 17.96 7.32 3.70
C SER A 97 16.99 8.49 3.79
N TRP A 98 16.05 8.46 4.75
CA TRP A 98 15.15 9.59 5.03
C TRP A 98 15.90 10.87 5.43
N GLU A 99 16.87 10.75 6.34
CA GLU A 99 17.73 11.85 6.74
C GLU A 99 18.49 12.45 5.54
N SER A 100 19.05 11.60 4.67
CA SER A 100 19.79 12.03 3.49
C SER A 100 18.91 12.82 2.50
N MET A 101 17.68 12.35 2.27
CA MET A 101 16.72 13.05 1.42
C MET A 101 16.33 14.41 2.02
N LEU A 102 16.06 14.44 3.33
CA LEU A 102 15.74 15.66 4.03
C LEU A 102 16.88 16.68 3.95
N PHE A 103 18.13 16.25 4.19
CA PHE A 103 19.29 17.12 4.09
C PHE A 103 19.51 17.63 2.67
N CYS A 104 19.28 16.81 1.66
CA CYS A 104 19.31 17.25 0.26
C CYS A 104 18.28 18.36 0.02
N ALA A 105 17.05 18.18 0.51
CA ALA A 105 15.96 19.14 0.32
C ALA A 105 16.18 20.50 0.99
N VAL A 106 16.85 20.52 2.15
CA VAL A 106 17.11 21.76 2.91
C VAL A 106 18.51 22.35 2.68
N SER A 107 19.30 21.76 1.78
CA SER A 107 20.69 22.14 1.50
C SER A 107 20.85 23.49 0.80
N THR A 108 19.78 24.03 0.23
CA THR A 108 19.78 25.32 -0.48
C THR A 108 19.89 26.48 0.52
N ARG A 109 21.08 27.12 0.57
CA ARG A 109 21.35 28.24 1.49
C ARG A 109 20.48 29.49 1.30
N GLN A 110 19.74 29.57 0.18
CA GLN A 110 18.89 30.71 -0.14
C GLN A 110 17.56 30.71 0.62
N THR A 111 17.10 29.56 1.11
CA THR A 111 15.82 29.43 1.81
C THR A 111 16.04 29.27 3.31
N GLN A 112 15.42 30.13 4.12
CA GLN A 112 15.37 30.02 5.58
C GLN A 112 14.21 29.12 6.00
N TYR A 113 14.54 28.00 6.65
CA TYR A 113 13.57 27.03 7.12
C TYR A 113 13.33 27.16 8.63
N LEU A 114 12.06 27.08 9.02
CA LEU A 114 11.65 26.97 10.41
C LEU A 114 10.89 25.66 10.61
N LEU A 115 11.41 24.77 11.43
CA LEU A 115 10.73 23.53 11.81
C LEU A 115 10.09 23.71 13.19
N PHE A 116 8.79 23.50 13.28
CA PHE A 116 8.06 23.52 14.55
C PHE A 116 7.57 22.11 14.89
N PHE A 117 8.21 21.51 15.89
CA PHE A 117 7.80 20.25 16.51
C PHE A 117 6.90 20.52 17.71
N ASP A 118 5.65 20.10 17.64
CA ASP A 118 4.65 20.30 18.70
C ASP A 118 4.38 19.00 19.45
N ASN A 119 4.14 19.07 20.77
CA ASN A 119 3.86 17.92 21.63
C ASN A 119 5.00 16.88 21.70
N GLY A 120 6.23 17.33 21.96
CA GLY A 120 7.41 16.48 22.01
C GLY A 120 7.37 15.36 23.05
N GLU A 121 6.51 15.44 24.07
CA GLU A 121 6.40 14.41 25.10
C GLU A 121 6.06 13.01 24.56
N TYR A 122 5.39 12.92 23.40
CA TYR A 122 5.04 11.64 22.78
C TYR A 122 6.25 10.86 22.25
N PHE A 123 7.40 11.52 22.10
CA PHE A 123 8.65 10.90 21.67
C PHE A 123 9.61 10.64 22.85
N ILE A 124 9.21 10.96 24.08
CA ILE A 124 10.06 10.81 25.27
C ILE A 124 9.89 9.45 25.94
N ASP A 125 8.70 8.86 25.84
CA ASP A 125 8.38 7.59 26.49
C ASP A 125 9.19 6.40 25.95
N ASN A 126 9.77 6.51 24.74
CA ASN A 126 10.59 5.48 24.11
C ASN A 126 11.94 6.05 23.64
N GLU A 127 12.90 6.04 24.57
CA GLU A 127 14.20 6.71 24.40
C GLU A 127 15.00 6.17 23.19
N ALA A 128 15.04 4.84 23.01
CA ALA A 128 15.83 4.20 21.97
C ALA A 128 15.21 4.35 20.57
N GLU A 129 13.89 4.22 20.45
CA GLU A 129 13.24 4.21 19.13
C GLU A 129 12.79 5.58 18.66
N THR A 130 12.56 6.56 19.54
CA THR A 130 11.98 7.86 19.14
C THR A 130 12.78 9.08 19.61
N LEU A 131 13.16 9.16 20.89
CA LEU A 131 13.86 10.33 21.45
C LEU A 131 15.25 10.51 20.85
N GLU A 132 16.06 9.45 20.86
CA GLU A 132 17.45 9.52 20.42
C GLU A 132 17.57 9.84 18.92
N PRO A 133 16.73 9.26 18.03
CA PRO A 133 16.70 9.67 16.63
C PRO A 133 16.22 11.11 16.43
N LEU A 134 15.19 11.58 17.14
CA LEU A 134 14.75 12.99 17.06
C LEU A 134 15.86 13.95 17.50
N ARG A 135 16.62 13.58 18.54
CA ARG A 135 17.80 14.32 19.00
C ARG A 135 18.88 14.38 17.90
N LYS A 136 19.22 13.24 17.31
CA LYS A 136 20.20 13.17 16.20
C LYS A 136 19.76 14.01 15.00
N LEU A 137 18.49 13.95 14.65
CA LEU A 137 17.90 14.75 13.58
C LEU A 137 18.03 16.25 13.87
N CYS A 138 17.63 16.72 15.05
CA CYS A 138 17.77 18.12 15.43
C CYS A 138 19.23 18.59 15.36
N VAL A 139 20.16 17.80 15.89
CA VAL A 139 21.61 18.10 15.83
C VAL A 139 22.08 18.21 14.39
N ALA A 140 21.66 17.29 13.52
CA ALA A 140 22.10 17.26 12.14
C ALA A 140 21.49 18.40 11.30
N LEU A 141 20.21 18.73 11.49
CA LEU A 141 19.55 19.88 10.86
C LEU A 141 20.20 21.20 11.28
N LEU A 142 20.48 21.37 12.57
CA LEU A 142 21.08 22.59 13.10
C LEU A 142 22.55 22.79 12.69
N LYS A 143 23.20 21.84 12.01
CA LYS A 143 24.48 22.09 11.34
C LYS A 143 24.34 23.08 10.17
N GLN A 144 23.17 23.13 9.52
CA GLN A 144 22.91 24.01 8.37
C GLN A 144 22.47 25.39 8.87
N SER A 145 23.18 26.48 8.58
CA SER A 145 22.94 27.80 9.17
C SER A 145 21.56 28.42 8.88
N ASN A 146 20.90 27.97 7.81
CA ASN A 146 19.60 28.44 7.33
C ASN A 146 18.38 27.76 8.01
N ILE A 147 18.59 26.98 9.07
CA ILE A 147 17.52 26.25 9.76
C ILE A 147 17.38 26.73 11.20
N LYS A 148 16.14 26.98 11.64
CA LYS A 148 15.79 27.14 13.06
C LYS A 148 14.74 26.11 13.46
N VAL A 149 14.71 25.74 14.74
CA VAL A 149 13.82 24.71 15.28
C VAL A 149 13.09 25.23 16.52
N ILE A 150 11.77 25.06 16.57
CA ILE A 150 10.96 25.26 17.78
C ILE A 150 10.43 23.90 18.22
N LEU A 151 10.51 23.62 19.52
CA LEU A 151 10.03 22.38 20.13
C LEU A 151 9.19 22.72 21.36
N THR A 152 7.94 22.26 21.41
CA THR A 152 7.11 22.32 22.62
C THR A 152 7.01 20.96 23.28
N SER A 153 6.94 20.91 24.61
CA SER A 153 6.84 19.65 25.36
C SER A 153 6.32 19.85 26.78
N THR A 154 5.79 18.80 27.40
CA THR A 154 5.51 18.83 28.85
C THR A 154 6.75 18.65 29.72
N THR A 155 7.85 18.19 29.14
CA THR A 155 9.10 17.88 29.84
C THR A 155 10.29 18.52 29.12
N LYS A 156 11.29 18.90 29.92
CA LYS A 156 12.49 19.56 29.43
C LYS A 156 13.33 18.63 28.58
N PHE A 157 13.50 18.95 27.30
CA PHE A 157 14.44 18.26 26.42
C PHE A 157 15.88 18.67 26.76
N GLN A 158 16.70 17.70 27.15
CA GLN A 158 18.12 17.91 27.46
C GLN A 158 18.99 17.64 26.23
N LEU A 159 19.59 18.70 25.69
CA LEU A 159 20.41 18.64 24.47
C LEU A 159 21.81 19.20 24.74
N GLU A 160 22.66 18.38 25.37
CA GLU A 160 23.99 18.80 25.82
C GLU A 160 24.88 19.30 24.68
N SER A 161 24.82 18.64 23.53
CA SER A 161 25.56 19.01 22.33
C SER A 161 25.14 20.35 21.72
N LEU A 162 23.95 20.87 22.07
CA LEU A 162 23.38 22.10 21.49
C LEU A 162 23.26 23.26 22.50
N ARG A 163 23.80 23.12 23.73
CA ARG A 163 23.67 24.12 24.82
C ARG A 163 23.96 25.57 24.41
N ARG A 164 24.86 25.81 23.45
CA ARG A 164 25.24 27.16 22.99
C ARG A 164 24.21 27.82 22.06
N ILE A 165 23.43 27.03 21.33
CA ILE A 165 22.44 27.50 20.34
C ILE A 165 20.99 27.18 20.74
N TYR A 166 20.80 26.50 21.87
CA TYR A 166 19.51 26.09 22.41
C TYR A 166 19.05 27.06 23.48
N TYR A 167 17.98 27.81 23.18
CA TYR A 167 17.25 28.61 24.15
C TYR A 167 16.16 27.78 24.81
N VAL A 168 16.05 27.87 26.12
CA VAL A 168 15.12 27.09 26.92
C VAL A 168 14.19 28.05 27.65
N CYS A 169 12.89 27.97 27.34
CA CYS A 169 11.83 28.73 27.97
C CYS A 169 10.97 27.77 28.80
N GLU A 170 11.04 27.92 30.12
CA GLU A 170 10.18 27.18 31.04
C GLU A 170 8.94 28.01 31.34
N LEU A 171 7.77 27.46 31.02
CA LEU A 171 6.51 28.17 31.15
C LEU A 171 5.83 27.81 32.46
N GLN A 172 5.68 28.81 33.31
CA GLN A 172 4.94 28.73 34.57
C GLN A 172 3.47 29.09 34.36
N PRO A 173 2.59 28.72 35.31
CA PRO A 173 1.23 29.26 35.35
C PRO A 173 1.24 30.80 35.35
N LEU A 174 0.16 31.39 34.84
CA LEU A 174 0.01 32.84 34.78
C LEU A 174 0.05 33.46 36.17
N LYS A 175 0.62 34.67 36.26
CA LYS A 175 0.60 35.45 37.51
C LYS A 175 -0.85 35.83 37.84
N PRO A 176 -1.22 36.01 39.12
CA PRO A 176 -2.60 36.37 39.50
C PRO A 176 -3.17 37.60 38.76
N THR A 177 -2.32 38.58 38.45
CA THR A 177 -2.70 39.75 37.64
C THR A 177 -3.06 39.38 36.21
N GLU A 178 -2.23 38.57 35.55
CA GLU A 178 -2.46 38.07 34.18
C GLU A 178 -3.66 37.12 34.13
N THR A 179 -3.86 36.30 35.17
CA THR A 179 -5.04 35.45 35.32
C THR A 179 -6.31 36.27 35.44
N SER A 180 -6.30 37.33 36.24
CA SER A 180 -7.43 38.26 36.38
C SER A 180 -7.73 38.98 35.07
N GLU A 181 -6.70 39.40 34.33
CA GLU A 181 -6.83 40.01 33.01
C GLU A 181 -7.45 39.04 32.01
N LEU A 182 -6.93 37.80 31.91
CA LEU A 182 -7.46 36.78 31.00
C LEU A 182 -8.91 36.45 31.33
N LEU A 183 -9.21 36.27 32.62
CA LEU A 183 -10.55 36.00 33.12
C LEU A 183 -11.54 37.08 32.67
N ARG A 184 -11.21 38.37 32.83
CA ARG A 184 -12.07 39.49 32.42
C ARG A 184 -12.16 39.65 30.90
N ALA A 185 -11.04 39.51 30.20
CA ALA A 185 -10.97 39.60 28.74
C ALA A 185 -11.87 38.55 28.07
N GLU A 186 -11.86 37.34 28.63
CA GLU A 186 -12.65 36.22 28.17
C GLU A 186 -14.01 36.13 28.86
N SER A 187 -14.51 37.16 29.54
CA SER A 187 -15.88 37.14 30.09
C SER A 187 -16.46 38.55 30.19
N PRO A 188 -16.48 39.31 29.07
CA PRO A 188 -16.93 40.69 29.11
C PRO A 188 -18.36 40.78 29.66
N GLY A 189 -18.55 41.61 30.69
CA GLY A 189 -19.85 41.83 31.33
C GLY A 189 -20.15 40.99 32.58
N VAL A 190 -19.26 40.07 32.99
CA VAL A 190 -19.41 39.35 34.26
C VAL A 190 -18.91 40.21 35.42
N ASP A 191 -19.78 40.46 36.41
CA ASP A 191 -19.38 41.09 37.67
C ASP A 191 -18.88 40.04 38.66
N TYR A 192 -17.56 40.03 38.89
CA TYR A 192 -16.90 39.07 39.76
C TYR A 192 -16.99 39.43 41.25
N GLY A 193 -17.23 40.70 41.60
CA GLY A 193 -17.26 41.18 42.98
C GLY A 193 -16.13 40.64 43.87
N GLU A 194 -16.49 40.15 45.05
CA GLU A 194 -15.58 39.53 46.04
C GLU A 194 -15.02 38.17 45.60
N TYR A 195 -15.64 37.50 44.62
CA TYR A 195 -15.27 36.15 44.17
C TYR A 195 -14.14 36.13 43.14
N LEU A 196 -13.69 37.29 42.67
CA LEU A 196 -12.58 37.40 41.72
C LEU A 196 -11.31 36.74 42.25
N TYR A 197 -10.91 37.08 43.48
CA TYR A 197 -9.67 36.58 44.08
C TYR A 197 -9.74 35.06 44.35
N PRO A 198 -10.79 34.50 44.97
CA PRO A 198 -10.95 33.05 45.11
C PRO A 198 -10.86 32.28 43.79
N ILE A 199 -11.51 32.75 42.72
CA ILE A 199 -11.47 32.08 41.41
C ILE A 199 -10.05 32.13 40.83
N VAL A 200 -9.39 33.29 40.89
CA VAL A 200 -8.01 33.47 40.41
C VAL A 200 -7.06 32.53 41.16
N GLU A 201 -7.13 32.48 42.48
CA GLU A 201 -6.30 31.63 43.33
C GLU A 201 -6.56 30.14 43.05
N LEU A 202 -7.82 29.71 43.03
CA LEU A 202 -8.20 28.31 42.85
C LEU A 202 -8.00 27.81 41.41
N SER A 203 -7.89 28.72 40.44
CA SER A 203 -7.54 28.36 39.05
C SER A 203 -6.06 28.00 38.86
N GLU A 204 -5.23 28.25 39.88
CA GLU A 204 -3.77 28.02 39.89
C GLU A 204 -3.03 28.66 38.70
N GLY A 205 -3.63 29.70 38.08
CA GLY A 205 -3.04 30.39 36.93
C GLY A 205 -2.99 29.56 35.64
N LEU A 206 -3.74 28.46 35.52
CA LEU A 206 -3.73 27.59 34.33
C LEU A 206 -4.62 28.18 33.22
N PRO A 207 -4.08 28.63 32.07
CA PRO A 207 -4.86 29.30 31.03
C PRO A 207 -6.06 28.49 30.52
N LEU A 208 -5.90 27.19 30.28
CA LEU A 208 -7.02 26.36 29.81
C LEU A 208 -8.14 26.28 30.85
N LEU A 209 -7.82 26.13 32.14
CA LEU A 209 -8.83 26.07 33.19
C LEU A 209 -9.56 27.41 33.30
N ILE A 210 -8.83 28.53 33.17
CA ILE A 210 -9.42 29.87 33.12
C ILE A 210 -10.39 30.00 31.94
N LEU A 211 -10.01 29.54 30.74
CA LEU A 211 -10.90 29.55 29.57
C LEU A 211 -12.17 28.72 29.81
N MET A 212 -12.03 27.55 30.43
CA MET A 212 -13.18 26.71 30.78
C MET A 212 -14.08 27.39 31.81
N ILE A 213 -13.50 27.99 32.86
CA ILE A 213 -14.23 28.78 33.87
C ILE A 213 -15.00 29.92 33.19
N THR A 214 -14.33 30.70 32.33
CA THR A 214 -14.97 31.83 31.65
C THR A 214 -16.13 31.38 30.76
N SER A 215 -15.99 30.24 30.08
CA SER A 215 -17.06 29.70 29.24
C SER A 215 -18.32 29.34 30.02
N GLU A 216 -18.18 28.96 31.30
CA GLU A 216 -19.30 28.65 32.20
C GLU A 216 -19.90 29.90 32.89
N LEU A 217 -19.19 31.03 32.85
CA LEU A 217 -19.62 32.31 33.40
C LEU A 217 -20.25 33.26 32.35
N ARG A 218 -20.02 33.03 31.05
CA ARG A 218 -20.60 33.85 29.96
C ARG A 218 -22.10 33.59 29.78
N GLY A 219 -22.87 34.65 29.52
CA GLY A 219 -24.34 34.58 29.33
C GLY A 219 -24.84 33.78 28.12
N ASP A 220 -23.97 33.48 27.15
CA ASP A 220 -24.34 32.80 25.89
C ASP A 220 -24.35 31.25 25.99
N GLY A 221 -24.23 30.71 27.20
CA GLY A 221 -24.23 29.26 27.46
C GLY A 221 -23.76 28.80 28.86
N GLY A 222 -23.35 29.74 29.73
CA GLY A 222 -22.95 29.49 31.11
C GLY A 222 -24.12 29.46 32.08
N MET A 223 -24.05 28.59 33.08
CA MET A 223 -25.13 28.32 34.06
C MET A 223 -24.76 28.75 35.48
N LEU A 224 -23.55 29.26 35.69
CA LEU A 224 -22.96 29.46 37.02
C LEU A 224 -22.67 30.93 37.28
N THR A 225 -22.93 31.36 38.50
CA THR A 225 -22.45 32.66 38.98
C THR A 225 -20.99 32.57 39.44
N PRO A 226 -20.25 33.69 39.55
CA PRO A 226 -18.91 33.69 40.14
C PRO A 226 -18.86 33.04 41.54
N LYS A 227 -19.93 33.17 42.32
CA LYS A 227 -20.08 32.50 43.62
C LYS A 227 -20.12 30.98 43.48
N ASP A 228 -20.97 30.46 42.60
CA ASP A 228 -21.10 29.01 42.36
C ASP A 228 -19.78 28.44 41.85
N MET A 229 -19.10 29.17 40.96
CA MET A 229 -17.79 28.79 40.42
C MET A 229 -16.72 28.72 41.51
N ALA A 230 -16.64 29.73 42.39
CA ALA A 230 -15.70 29.72 43.50
C ALA A 230 -15.93 28.52 44.43
N GLN A 231 -17.19 28.20 44.73
CA GLN A 231 -17.54 27.05 45.56
C GLN A 231 -17.16 25.72 44.90
N LEU A 232 -17.48 25.55 43.61
CA LEU A 232 -17.15 24.33 42.86
C LEU A 232 -15.64 24.13 42.71
N LEU A 233 -14.88 25.21 42.47
CA LEU A 233 -13.42 25.14 42.43
C LEU A 233 -12.85 24.76 43.81
N ALA A 234 -13.43 25.24 44.91
CA ALA A 234 -12.97 24.91 46.26
C ALA A 234 -13.24 23.44 46.62
N GLU A 235 -14.42 22.91 46.29
CA GLU A 235 -14.83 21.54 46.65
C GLU A 235 -14.28 20.48 45.68
N TYR A 236 -14.17 20.84 44.41
CA TYR A 236 -14.05 19.88 43.32
C TYR A 236 -12.91 20.18 42.33
N ARG A 237 -12.23 21.33 42.38
CA ARG A 237 -11.11 21.79 41.52
C ARG A 237 -11.16 21.32 40.05
N LEU A 238 -10.76 20.08 39.78
CA LEU A 238 -10.71 19.45 38.45
C LEU A 238 -11.94 18.56 38.10
N LYS A 239 -12.73 18.12 39.09
CA LYS A 239 -13.96 17.33 38.91
C LYS A 239 -15.12 18.15 38.33
N ILE A 240 -15.04 19.47 38.35
CA ILE A 240 -15.99 20.36 37.66
C ILE A 240 -16.04 20.08 36.14
N LEU A 241 -15.03 19.39 35.61
CA LEU A 241 -14.89 18.97 34.22
C LEU A 241 -15.47 17.56 33.94
N SER A 242 -16.05 16.92 34.95
CA SER A 242 -16.52 15.53 34.90
C SER A 242 -18.02 15.40 34.60
N ARG A 243 -18.47 14.17 34.28
CA ARG A 243 -19.84 13.83 33.88
C ARG A 243 -20.93 14.22 34.91
N GLU A 244 -20.55 14.36 36.17
CA GLU A 244 -21.45 14.60 37.30
C GLU A 244 -22.05 16.02 37.28
N PHE A 245 -21.33 16.99 36.70
CA PHE A 245 -21.74 18.40 36.68
C PHE A 245 -22.43 18.85 35.37
N TYR A 246 -22.46 18.01 34.33
CA TYR A 246 -23.06 18.37 33.03
C TYR A 246 -24.32 17.55 32.67
N PRO A 247 -25.37 18.20 32.12
CA PRO A 247 -26.56 17.53 31.59
C PRO A 247 -26.22 16.49 30.53
N GLY A 248 -27.07 15.46 30.39
CA GLY A 248 -26.87 14.32 29.49
C GLY A 248 -26.32 14.68 28.09
N LYS A 249 -26.92 15.70 27.46
CA LYS A 249 -26.61 16.20 26.12
C LYS A 249 -25.24 16.88 25.94
N ASP A 250 -24.62 17.35 27.02
CA ASP A 250 -23.35 18.10 26.99
C ASP A 250 -22.13 17.20 27.35
N ARG A 251 -22.37 15.91 27.64
CA ARG A 251 -21.33 14.97 28.12
C ARG A 251 -20.36 14.57 27.01
N VAL A 252 -19.06 14.63 27.29
CA VAL A 252 -17.96 14.37 26.33
C VAL A 252 -18.04 12.98 25.66
N ALA A 253 -18.62 11.97 26.33
CA ALA A 253 -18.76 10.61 25.80
C ALA A 253 -19.62 10.50 24.50
N ASP A 254 -20.56 11.42 24.29
CA ASP A 254 -21.50 11.35 23.15
C ASP A 254 -20.86 11.67 21.79
N VAL A 255 -19.61 12.14 21.76
CA VAL A 255 -18.85 12.33 20.51
C VAL A 255 -18.62 11.00 19.77
N SER A 256 -18.67 9.87 20.48
CA SER A 256 -18.44 8.54 19.93
C SER A 256 -19.67 7.87 19.30
N LEU A 257 -20.84 8.51 19.28
CA LEU A 257 -22.13 7.85 19.07
C LEU A 257 -22.92 8.24 17.79
N LEU A 258 -22.32 8.91 16.81
CA LEU A 258 -23.10 9.43 15.68
C LEU A 258 -23.20 8.48 14.48
N ASP A 259 -24.45 8.10 14.19
CA ASP A 259 -24.93 7.35 13.03
C ASP A 259 -24.81 8.19 11.73
N TYR A 260 -24.43 7.55 10.62
CA TYR A 260 -23.84 8.22 9.45
C TYR A 260 -24.83 8.88 8.48
N SER A 261 -26.12 8.98 8.81
CA SER A 261 -27.13 9.48 7.86
C SER A 261 -27.51 10.96 8.00
N THR A 262 -27.07 11.67 9.05
CA THR A 262 -27.39 13.10 9.28
C THR A 262 -26.21 13.87 9.90
N VAL A 263 -25.03 13.74 9.29
CA VAL A 263 -23.73 13.95 9.95
C VAL A 263 -23.36 15.42 10.24
N ALA A 264 -23.76 16.40 9.43
CA ALA A 264 -23.32 17.79 9.65
C ALA A 264 -24.06 18.45 10.83
N LEU A 265 -25.40 18.46 10.78
CA LEU A 265 -26.23 19.19 11.75
C LEU A 265 -26.11 18.64 13.18
N VAL A 266 -25.98 17.32 13.33
CA VAL A 266 -25.87 16.67 14.64
C VAL A 266 -24.46 16.77 15.21
N LYS A 267 -23.41 16.71 14.36
CA LYS A 267 -22.04 17.02 14.81
C LYS A 267 -21.95 18.46 15.29
N ASP A 268 -22.60 19.40 14.61
CA ASP A 268 -22.63 20.79 15.06
C ASP A 268 -23.31 20.91 16.42
N GLN A 269 -24.48 20.31 16.61
CA GLN A 269 -25.21 20.35 17.89
C GLN A 269 -24.45 19.72 19.07
N VAL A 270 -23.57 18.74 18.83
CA VAL A 270 -22.84 18.03 19.89
C VAL A 270 -21.42 18.58 20.10
N LEU A 271 -20.71 18.94 19.02
CA LEU A 271 -19.30 19.34 19.07
C LEU A 271 -19.13 20.84 19.26
N VAL A 272 -20.02 21.67 18.70
CA VAL A 272 -19.93 23.14 18.86
C VAL A 272 -20.03 23.56 20.32
N PRO A 273 -20.97 23.06 21.14
CA PRO A 273 -21.01 23.41 22.56
C PRO A 273 -19.74 22.99 23.32
N LYS A 274 -19.16 21.82 22.97
CA LYS A 274 -17.92 21.32 23.58
C LYS A 274 -16.69 22.09 23.14
N LEU A 275 -16.68 22.58 21.90
CA LEU A 275 -15.65 23.46 21.35
C LEU A 275 -15.70 24.83 22.04
N ARG A 276 -16.91 25.41 22.20
CA ARG A 276 -17.14 26.67 22.93
C ARG A 276 -16.71 26.60 24.40
N ARG A 277 -16.88 25.44 25.04
CA ARG A 277 -16.42 25.19 26.43
C ARG A 277 -14.96 24.77 26.55
N HIS A 278 -14.20 24.80 25.45
CA HIS A 278 -12.80 24.37 25.39
C HIS A 278 -12.55 22.91 25.82
N PHE A 279 -13.55 22.02 25.79
CA PHE A 279 -13.38 20.60 26.13
C PHE A 279 -12.66 19.81 25.04
N ILE A 280 -12.84 20.25 23.81
CA ILE A 280 -12.19 19.70 22.62
C ILE A 280 -11.53 20.84 21.83
N THR A 281 -10.49 20.53 21.08
CA THR A 281 -9.89 21.41 20.07
C THR A 281 -10.17 20.86 18.68
N TYR A 282 -10.27 21.75 17.69
CA TYR A 282 -10.31 21.37 16.29
C TYR A 282 -8.94 21.61 15.66
N ASP A 283 -8.40 20.59 15.00
CA ASP A 283 -7.21 20.70 14.16
C ASP A 283 -7.65 20.82 12.70
N PRO A 284 -7.52 22.00 12.08
CA PRO A 284 -7.90 22.22 10.68
C PRO A 284 -7.06 21.39 9.71
N SER A 285 -5.77 21.18 10.03
CA SER A 285 -4.79 20.49 9.18
C SER A 285 -5.21 19.04 8.90
N ASN A 286 -5.74 18.39 9.93
CA ASN A 286 -6.20 17.01 9.88
C ASN A 286 -7.72 16.86 9.90
N ARG A 287 -8.45 17.98 9.97
CA ARG A 287 -9.91 18.06 10.14
C ARG A 287 -10.43 17.22 11.31
N ARG A 288 -9.71 17.24 12.45
CA ARG A 288 -9.97 16.36 13.61
C ARG A 288 -10.34 17.13 14.87
N PHE A 289 -11.19 16.51 15.69
CA PHE A 289 -11.47 16.98 17.04
C PHE A 289 -10.65 16.20 18.07
N ASN A 290 -10.01 16.91 18.97
CA ASN A 290 -9.13 16.35 19.99
C ASN A 290 -9.62 16.72 21.39
N ILE A 291 -9.83 15.72 22.26
CA ILE A 291 -10.06 16.00 23.69
C ILE A 291 -8.77 16.57 24.30
N GLN A 292 -8.91 17.65 25.06
CA GLN A 292 -7.82 18.31 25.78
C GLN A 292 -7.06 17.34 26.68
N GLY A 293 -5.76 17.57 26.85
CA GLY A 293 -4.87 16.67 27.59
C GLY A 293 -5.30 16.40 29.04
N ILE A 294 -5.65 17.46 29.79
CA ILE A 294 -6.05 17.34 31.21
C ILE A 294 -7.38 16.59 31.36
N LEU A 295 -8.35 16.91 30.51
CA LEU A 295 -9.65 16.23 30.44
C LEU A 295 -9.49 14.75 30.11
N ARG A 296 -8.56 14.39 29.22
CA ARG A 296 -8.31 13.00 28.87
C ARG A 296 -7.83 12.18 30.06
N GLU A 297 -6.95 12.73 30.90
CA GLU A 297 -6.48 12.03 32.11
C GLU A 297 -7.59 11.90 33.15
N CYS A 298 -8.37 12.96 33.39
CA CYS A 298 -9.56 12.87 34.23
C CYS A 298 -10.53 11.79 33.70
N LEU A 299 -10.82 11.81 32.40
CA LEU A 299 -11.71 10.82 31.79
C LEU A 299 -11.16 9.39 31.89
N LYS A 300 -9.85 9.16 31.81
CA LYS A 300 -9.26 7.82 32.03
C LYS A 300 -9.48 7.31 33.46
N THR A 301 -9.43 8.20 34.45
CA THR A 301 -9.63 7.83 35.86
C THR A 301 -11.11 7.55 36.17
N TYR A 302 -12.04 8.31 35.59
CA TYR A 302 -13.48 8.19 35.86
C TYR A 302 -14.23 7.26 34.91
N PHE A 303 -13.73 7.10 33.69
CA PHE A 303 -14.26 6.18 32.70
C PHE A 303 -13.23 5.11 32.41
N ALA A 304 -13.59 3.85 32.69
CA ALA A 304 -13.01 2.73 31.97
C ALA A 304 -13.47 2.82 30.49
N LEU A 305 -12.90 3.77 29.74
CA LEU A 305 -13.20 4.10 28.33
C LEU A 305 -13.05 2.92 27.36
N ARG A 306 -12.72 1.72 27.85
CA ARG A 306 -12.45 0.53 27.05
C ARG A 306 -13.68 -0.29 26.71
N HIS A 307 -14.82 -0.16 27.39
CA HIS A 307 -15.92 -1.12 27.19
C HIS A 307 -17.33 -0.53 27.30
N ILE A 308 -17.85 -0.06 26.18
CA ILE A 308 -19.29 -0.23 25.89
C ILE A 308 -19.37 -1.24 24.74
N PRO A 309 -19.65 -2.53 25.03
CA PRO A 309 -19.69 -3.60 24.04
C PRO A 309 -20.53 -3.24 22.80
N GLU A 310 -21.62 -2.52 22.99
CA GLU A 310 -22.52 -2.05 21.93
C GLU A 310 -21.84 -1.05 20.98
N ILE A 311 -21.02 -0.13 21.52
CA ILE A 311 -20.29 0.86 20.70
C ILE A 311 -19.20 0.16 19.90
N ARG A 312 -18.41 -0.71 20.53
CA ARG A 312 -17.36 -1.47 19.83
C ARG A 312 -17.97 -2.35 18.73
N LYS A 313 -19.11 -2.98 18.98
CA LYS A 313 -19.85 -3.77 17.99
C LYS A 313 -20.29 -2.93 16.79
N ARG A 314 -20.93 -1.77 17.02
CA ARG A 314 -21.34 -0.84 15.95
C ARG A 314 -20.14 -0.35 15.13
N PHE A 315 -19.04 -0.02 15.81
CA PHE A 315 -17.78 0.35 15.18
C PHE A 315 -17.32 -0.80 14.27
N CYS A 316 -17.00 -1.98 14.83
CA CYS A 316 -16.55 -3.16 14.09
C CYS A 316 -17.43 -3.50 12.87
N GLN A 317 -18.76 -3.42 13.02
CA GLN A 317 -19.69 -3.67 11.92
C GLN A 317 -19.53 -2.64 10.79
N THR A 318 -19.57 -1.35 11.12
CA THR A 318 -19.44 -0.26 10.14
C THR A 318 -18.09 -0.35 9.42
N PHE A 319 -16.99 -0.58 10.16
CA PHE A 319 -15.67 -0.74 9.55
C PHE A 319 -15.58 -1.96 8.66
N THR A 320 -16.14 -3.10 9.07
CA THR A 320 -16.15 -4.31 8.24
C THR A 320 -16.87 -4.04 6.92
N GLU A 321 -18.02 -3.36 6.97
CA GLU A 321 -18.81 -3.05 5.78
C GLU A 321 -18.07 -2.09 4.84
N VAL A 322 -17.45 -1.03 5.37
CA VAL A 322 -16.66 -0.06 4.61
C VAL A 322 -15.43 -0.76 3.99
N MET A 323 -14.66 -1.50 4.78
CA MET A 323 -13.48 -2.24 4.32
C MET A 323 -13.81 -3.24 3.23
N THR A 324 -14.85 -4.06 3.42
CA THR A 324 -15.34 -5.00 2.42
C THR A 324 -15.79 -4.26 1.16
N SER A 325 -16.48 -3.13 1.28
CA SER A 325 -16.93 -2.33 0.13
C SER A 325 -15.75 -1.78 -0.67
N ILE A 326 -14.76 -1.21 0.00
CA ILE A 326 -13.54 -0.68 -0.64
C ILE A 326 -12.75 -1.83 -1.29
N SER A 327 -12.59 -2.96 -0.60
CA SER A 327 -11.89 -4.13 -1.14
C SER A 327 -12.56 -4.67 -2.42
N ARG A 328 -13.89 -4.68 -2.48
CA ARG A 328 -14.63 -5.10 -3.70
C ARG A 328 -14.44 -4.13 -4.87
N ARG A 329 -14.18 -2.86 -4.59
CA ARG A 329 -13.96 -1.81 -5.60
C ARG A 329 -12.49 -1.58 -5.91
N TYR A 330 -11.59 -2.37 -5.32
CA TYR A 330 -10.13 -2.19 -5.33
C TYR A 330 -9.52 -1.88 -6.70
N THR A 331 -10.08 -2.46 -7.77
CA THR A 331 -9.56 -2.26 -9.12
C THR A 331 -10.24 -1.08 -9.85
N SER A 332 -11.40 -0.61 -9.41
CA SER A 332 -12.20 0.42 -10.11
C SER A 332 -11.66 1.84 -9.93
N GLN A 333 -12.04 2.75 -10.83
CA GLN A 333 -11.76 4.20 -10.68
C GLN A 333 -12.33 4.76 -9.36
N GLU A 334 -13.43 4.19 -8.85
CA GLU A 334 -14.05 4.55 -7.58
C GLU A 334 -13.16 4.23 -6.37
N TYR A 335 -12.16 3.35 -6.52
CA TYR A 335 -11.21 3.04 -5.46
C TYR A 335 -10.46 4.28 -4.98
N ALA A 336 -10.04 5.16 -5.88
CA ALA A 336 -9.31 6.37 -5.53
C ALA A 336 -10.16 7.35 -4.71
N ASN A 337 -11.44 7.47 -5.07
CA ASN A 337 -12.40 8.33 -4.36
C ASN A 337 -12.76 7.72 -2.99
N ALA A 338 -13.03 6.42 -2.94
CA ALA A 338 -13.29 5.71 -1.70
C ALA A 338 -12.07 5.71 -0.76
N LEU A 339 -10.84 5.71 -1.32
CA LEU A 339 -9.61 5.86 -0.53
C LEU A 339 -9.45 7.26 0.05
N ALA A 340 -9.78 8.30 -0.70
CA ALA A 340 -9.65 9.67 -0.25
C ALA A 340 -10.55 9.94 0.98
N ASP A 341 -11.77 9.41 0.97
CA ASP A 341 -12.69 9.48 2.12
C ASP A 341 -12.24 8.57 3.28
N PHE A 342 -11.58 7.45 2.98
CA PHE A 342 -11.11 6.47 3.98
C PHE A 342 -9.78 6.85 4.64
N ALA A 343 -8.92 7.63 3.97
CA ALA A 343 -7.62 8.07 4.48
C ALA A 343 -7.74 8.89 5.77
N PHE A 344 -8.87 9.58 5.97
CA PHE A 344 -9.14 10.34 7.20
C PHE A 344 -9.24 9.45 8.46
N GLU A 345 -9.68 8.20 8.32
CA GLU A 345 -9.88 7.24 9.42
C GLU A 345 -8.73 6.25 9.60
N GLN A 346 -7.67 6.36 8.80
CA GLN A 346 -6.54 5.42 8.77
C GLN A 346 -5.93 5.12 10.16
N PRO A 347 -5.63 6.10 11.04
CA PRO A 347 -5.07 5.83 12.36
C PRO A 347 -6.05 5.13 13.32
N ASN A 348 -7.35 5.43 13.21
CA ASN A 348 -8.39 4.77 14.01
C ASN A 348 -8.55 3.30 13.57
N LEU A 349 -8.47 3.05 12.26
CA LEU A 349 -8.49 1.71 11.69
C LEU A 349 -7.27 0.90 12.12
N GLN A 350 -6.07 1.48 12.00
CA GLN A 350 -4.83 0.80 12.40
C GLN A 350 -4.88 0.44 13.88
N LYS A 351 -5.35 1.36 14.73
CA LYS A 351 -5.57 1.09 16.16
C LYS A 351 -6.57 -0.04 16.39
N LEU A 352 -7.71 -0.04 15.70
CA LEU A 352 -8.72 -1.11 15.82
C LEU A 352 -8.16 -2.49 15.42
N LEU A 353 -7.36 -2.53 14.35
CA LEU A 353 -6.74 -3.74 13.83
C LEU A 353 -5.63 -4.29 14.74
N LEU A 354 -4.92 -3.42 15.46
CA LEU A 354 -3.87 -3.80 16.42
C LEU A 354 -4.44 -4.17 17.81
N GLU A 355 -5.66 -3.74 18.13
CA GLU A 355 -6.34 -3.99 19.41
C GLU A 355 -7.27 -5.22 19.40
N ILE A 356 -7.02 -6.21 18.53
CA ILE A 356 -7.85 -7.44 18.42
C ILE A 356 -7.77 -8.28 19.69
N GLN A 357 -6.68 -8.21 20.44
CA GLN A 357 -6.55 -8.84 21.76
C GLN A 357 -7.68 -8.48 22.75
N TYR A 358 -8.36 -7.35 22.54
CA TYR A 358 -9.49 -6.89 23.36
C TYR A 358 -10.87 -7.22 22.76
N THR A 359 -10.92 -8.10 21.76
CA THR A 359 -12.19 -8.60 21.20
C THR A 359 -12.99 -9.42 22.21
N THR A 360 -14.30 -9.41 22.02
CA THR A 360 -15.29 -10.23 22.72
C THR A 360 -15.87 -11.29 21.79
N GLN A 361 -16.61 -12.25 22.34
CA GLN A 361 -17.33 -13.26 21.57
C GLN A 361 -18.25 -12.64 20.49
N ASP A 362 -18.84 -11.48 20.75
CA ASP A 362 -19.74 -10.80 19.80
C ASP A 362 -19.01 -10.03 18.70
N THR A 363 -17.71 -9.76 18.87
CA THR A 363 -16.95 -8.87 17.98
C THR A 363 -15.86 -9.56 17.18
N TYR A 364 -15.33 -10.71 17.64
CA TYR A 364 -14.22 -11.38 16.93
C TYR A 364 -14.61 -11.85 15.52
N THR A 365 -15.87 -12.25 15.31
CA THR A 365 -16.37 -12.73 14.00
C THR A 365 -16.23 -11.69 12.89
N PHE A 366 -16.33 -10.40 13.21
CA PHE A 366 -16.07 -9.31 12.27
C PHE A 366 -14.62 -9.30 11.80
N PHE A 367 -13.65 -9.54 12.70
CA PHE A 367 -12.24 -9.61 12.34
C PHE A 367 -11.91 -10.84 11.49
N ILE A 368 -12.51 -11.99 11.78
CA ILE A 368 -12.39 -13.20 10.95
C ILE A 368 -12.96 -12.95 9.54
N ARG A 369 -14.10 -12.26 9.44
CA ARG A 369 -14.68 -11.85 8.16
C ARG A 369 -13.78 -10.87 7.41
N MET A 370 -13.23 -9.87 8.08
CA MET A 370 -12.27 -8.93 7.47
C MET A 370 -11.02 -9.63 6.97
N ALA A 371 -10.45 -10.54 7.77
CA ALA A 371 -9.26 -11.32 7.43
C ALA A 371 -9.42 -12.05 6.09
N THR A 372 -10.62 -12.58 5.82
CA THR A 372 -10.96 -13.34 4.61
C THR A 372 -11.38 -12.50 3.42
N GLU A 373 -12.16 -11.45 3.63
CA GLU A 373 -12.73 -10.64 2.54
C GLU A 373 -11.77 -9.54 2.07
N SER A 374 -10.80 -9.12 2.90
CA SER A 374 -9.99 -7.91 2.67
C SER A 374 -8.48 -8.14 2.74
N THR A 375 -7.99 -9.36 2.46
CA THR A 375 -6.57 -9.75 2.64
C THR A 375 -5.55 -8.83 1.95
N GLU A 376 -5.75 -8.53 0.66
CA GLU A 376 -4.82 -7.68 -0.11
C GLU A 376 -4.82 -6.23 0.41
N PHE A 377 -6.01 -5.75 0.81
CA PHE A 377 -6.15 -4.43 1.41
C PHE A 377 -5.43 -4.35 2.76
N ILE A 378 -5.57 -5.39 3.60
CA ILE A 378 -4.92 -5.47 4.91
C ILE A 378 -3.39 -5.43 4.77
N GLU A 379 -2.79 -6.17 3.84
CA GLU A 379 -1.33 -6.11 3.62
C GLU A 379 -0.86 -4.71 3.21
N LYS A 380 -1.59 -4.08 2.29
CA LYS A 380 -1.24 -2.75 1.79
C LYS A 380 -1.36 -1.66 2.86
N TYR A 381 -2.29 -1.81 3.81
CA TYR A 381 -2.55 -0.84 4.86
C TYR A 381 -1.77 -1.10 6.16
N LEU A 382 -1.49 -2.36 6.48
CA LEU A 382 -0.70 -2.76 7.65
C LEU A 382 0.67 -3.29 7.21
N THR A 383 1.35 -2.61 6.29
CA THR A 383 2.67 -3.03 5.78
C THR A 383 3.61 -3.36 6.94
N GLY A 384 4.03 -4.62 7.04
CA GLY A 384 4.89 -5.14 8.13
C GLY A 384 4.14 -5.72 9.34
N ASN A 385 2.87 -5.36 9.56
CA ASN A 385 2.08 -5.76 10.74
C ASN A 385 0.89 -6.70 10.40
N SER A 386 0.66 -7.02 9.13
CA SER A 386 -0.41 -7.92 8.70
C SER A 386 -0.32 -9.31 9.33
N GLU A 387 0.90 -9.87 9.46
CA GLU A 387 1.12 -11.17 10.08
C GLU A 387 0.71 -11.20 11.56
N ASP A 388 0.96 -10.10 12.28
CA ASP A 388 0.49 -9.95 13.66
C ASP A 388 -1.05 -9.88 13.72
N PHE A 389 -1.69 -9.11 12.83
CA PHE A 389 -3.16 -9.09 12.71
C PHE A 389 -3.75 -10.50 12.52
N TYR A 390 -3.18 -11.31 11.61
CA TYR A 390 -3.64 -12.67 11.39
C TYR A 390 -3.34 -13.61 12.57
N SER A 391 -2.21 -13.44 13.26
CA SER A 391 -1.87 -14.15 14.49
C SER A 391 -2.87 -13.83 15.61
N GLN A 392 -3.25 -12.56 15.77
CA GLN A 392 -4.26 -12.14 16.73
C GLN A 392 -5.65 -12.69 16.37
N CYS A 393 -6.02 -12.72 15.09
CA CYS A 393 -7.24 -13.39 14.62
C CYS A 393 -7.27 -14.88 14.99
N HIS A 394 -6.14 -15.58 14.85
CA HIS A 394 -6.03 -16.99 15.24
C HIS A 394 -6.25 -17.17 16.75
N ARG A 395 -5.59 -16.36 17.59
CA ARG A 395 -5.78 -16.38 19.05
C ARG A 395 -7.22 -16.06 19.46
N ALA A 396 -7.87 -15.13 18.77
CA ALA A 396 -9.27 -14.80 19.03
C ALA A 396 -10.20 -15.96 18.65
N ALA A 397 -9.94 -16.64 17.54
CA ALA A 397 -10.65 -17.85 17.14
C ALA A 397 -10.41 -19.02 18.13
N ASP A 398 -9.19 -19.18 18.66
CA ASP A 398 -8.89 -20.15 19.73
C ASP A 398 -9.70 -19.89 20.99
N ARG A 399 -9.91 -18.61 21.33
CA ARG A 399 -10.54 -18.19 22.58
C ARG A 399 -12.07 -18.21 22.55
N TYR A 400 -12.67 -17.82 21.41
CA TYR A 400 -14.12 -17.58 21.30
C TYR A 400 -14.82 -18.36 20.19
N GLY A 401 -14.06 -18.95 19.26
CA GLY A 401 -14.59 -19.53 18.02
C GLY A 401 -14.63 -21.05 17.97
N LYS A 402 -15.09 -21.56 16.82
CA LYS A 402 -15.05 -23.00 16.51
C LYS A 402 -13.78 -23.33 15.73
N GLU A 403 -13.41 -24.60 15.69
CA GLU A 403 -12.24 -25.06 14.91
C GLU A 403 -12.34 -24.66 13.41
N THR A 404 -13.56 -24.54 12.89
CA THR A 404 -13.84 -24.03 11.54
C THR A 404 -13.38 -22.59 11.32
N ASP A 405 -13.42 -21.74 12.34
CA ASP A 405 -12.99 -20.33 12.22
C ASP A 405 -11.46 -20.24 12.09
N LYS A 406 -10.72 -21.15 12.74
CA LYS A 406 -9.27 -21.29 12.56
C LYS A 406 -8.93 -21.66 11.12
N ALA A 407 -9.65 -22.64 10.55
CA ALA A 407 -9.46 -23.03 9.16
C ALA A 407 -9.74 -21.86 8.19
N VAL A 408 -10.71 -21.01 8.51
CA VAL A 408 -11.04 -19.81 7.73
C VAL A 408 -9.90 -18.78 7.77
N VAL A 409 -9.30 -18.55 8.95
CA VAL A 409 -8.11 -17.69 9.09
C VAL A 409 -6.91 -18.27 8.33
N ASP A 410 -6.67 -19.57 8.44
CA ASP A 410 -5.57 -20.24 7.72
C ASP A 410 -5.73 -20.15 6.19
N ILE A 411 -6.96 -20.20 5.66
CA ILE A 411 -7.24 -19.94 4.24
C ILE A 411 -6.88 -18.50 3.86
N ALA A 412 -7.18 -17.53 4.72
CA ALA A 412 -6.84 -16.14 4.47
C ALA A 412 -5.31 -15.91 4.48
N VAL A 413 -4.61 -16.46 5.49
CA VAL A 413 -3.14 -16.39 5.58
C VAL A 413 -2.48 -17.11 4.41
N GLY A 414 -2.98 -18.29 4.02
CA GLY A 414 -2.50 -18.99 2.83
C GLY A 414 -2.65 -18.14 1.56
N SER A 415 -3.72 -17.35 1.46
CA SER A 415 -3.97 -16.45 0.34
C SER A 415 -3.05 -15.23 0.36
N LEU A 416 -2.77 -14.67 1.54
CA LEU A 416 -1.75 -13.64 1.71
C LEU A 416 -0.38 -14.13 1.18
N TYR A 417 0.07 -15.29 1.64
CA TYR A 417 1.34 -15.84 1.21
C TYR A 417 1.37 -16.16 -0.28
N THR A 418 0.29 -16.72 -0.83
CA THR A 418 0.25 -17.13 -2.24
C THR A 418 0.18 -15.94 -3.19
N TYR A 419 -0.79 -15.04 -3.00
CA TYR A 419 -1.11 -14.02 -4.00
C TYR A 419 -0.40 -12.69 -3.77
N VAL A 420 -0.04 -12.39 -2.51
CA VAL A 420 0.54 -11.08 -2.16
C VAL A 420 2.04 -11.20 -1.93
N LYS A 421 2.48 -12.16 -1.10
CA LYS A 421 3.92 -12.34 -0.77
C LYS A 421 4.67 -13.29 -1.71
N ALA A 422 3.98 -13.95 -2.64
CA ALA A 422 4.54 -14.96 -3.55
C ALA A 422 5.32 -16.10 -2.86
N LYS A 423 4.99 -16.40 -1.60
CA LYS A 423 5.55 -17.47 -0.77
C LYS A 423 4.69 -18.73 -0.89
N PHE A 424 4.81 -19.43 -2.02
CA PHE A 424 3.87 -20.49 -2.38
C PHE A 424 3.90 -21.70 -1.43
N LYS A 425 5.08 -22.08 -0.92
CA LYS A 425 5.22 -23.22 -0.01
C LYS A 425 4.56 -22.95 1.34
N GLU A 426 4.79 -21.76 1.90
CA GLU A 426 4.16 -21.29 3.13
C GLU A 426 2.65 -21.11 2.96
N GLY A 427 2.21 -20.67 1.78
CA GLY A 427 0.78 -20.68 1.43
C GLY A 427 0.18 -22.08 1.46
N TYR A 428 0.88 -23.07 0.87
CA TYR A 428 0.45 -24.46 0.82
C TYR A 428 0.35 -25.10 2.22
N THR A 429 1.30 -24.84 3.12
CA THR A 429 1.25 -25.38 4.49
C THR A 429 0.03 -24.87 5.24
N LYS A 430 -0.31 -23.58 5.11
CA LYS A 430 -1.51 -22.98 5.71
C LYS A 430 -2.79 -23.56 5.12
N TYR A 431 -2.88 -23.71 3.81
CA TYR A 431 -4.04 -24.37 3.21
C TYR A 431 -4.18 -25.84 3.63
N SER A 432 -3.07 -26.54 3.81
CA SER A 432 -3.06 -27.94 4.26
C SER A 432 -3.55 -28.08 5.70
N ALA A 433 -3.16 -27.16 6.58
CA ALA A 433 -3.67 -27.07 7.95
C ALA A 433 -5.19 -26.85 7.96
N ALA A 434 -5.68 -25.86 7.20
CA ALA A 434 -7.11 -25.61 7.04
C ALA A 434 -7.87 -26.82 6.48
N LEU A 435 -7.31 -27.50 5.48
CA LEU A 435 -7.91 -28.69 4.90
C LEU A 435 -8.01 -29.82 5.93
N CYS A 436 -7.03 -29.99 6.82
CA CYS A 436 -7.04 -31.01 7.87
C CYS A 436 -8.27 -30.87 8.77
N ILE A 437 -8.54 -29.65 9.23
CA ILE A 437 -9.70 -29.31 10.06
C ILE A 437 -11.01 -29.53 9.28
N LEU A 438 -11.05 -29.13 8.01
CA LEU A 438 -12.28 -29.14 7.20
C LEU A 438 -12.65 -30.51 6.63
N LYS A 439 -11.74 -31.51 6.67
CA LYS A 439 -12.00 -32.87 6.14
C LYS A 439 -13.22 -33.54 6.78
N GLY A 440 -13.48 -33.29 8.06
CA GLY A 440 -14.63 -33.84 8.79
C GLY A 440 -15.93 -33.04 8.65
N ALA A 441 -15.89 -31.84 8.06
CA ALA A 441 -17.01 -30.89 8.07
C ALA A 441 -18.09 -31.14 6.98
N GLY A 442 -18.00 -32.25 6.23
CA GLY A 442 -18.91 -32.54 5.12
C GLY A 442 -18.78 -31.57 3.94
N LYS A 443 -19.78 -31.54 3.05
CA LYS A 443 -19.82 -30.64 1.88
C LYS A 443 -20.07 -29.18 2.31
N SER A 444 -19.02 -28.46 2.69
CA SER A 444 -19.07 -27.05 3.12
C SER A 444 -18.43 -26.08 2.10
N LEU A 445 -18.81 -24.81 2.19
CA LEU A 445 -18.24 -23.74 1.34
C LEU A 445 -16.74 -23.56 1.60
N GLN A 446 -16.33 -23.68 2.85
CA GLN A 446 -14.94 -23.59 3.27
C GLN A 446 -14.12 -24.74 2.68
N LEU A 447 -14.66 -25.98 2.66
CA LEU A 447 -13.98 -27.13 2.07
C LEU A 447 -13.82 -26.98 0.54
N ALA A 448 -14.85 -26.49 -0.16
CA ALA A 448 -14.74 -26.18 -1.58
C ALA A 448 -13.70 -25.08 -1.85
N THR A 449 -13.67 -24.05 -0.99
CA THR A 449 -12.74 -22.92 -1.09
C THR A 449 -11.30 -23.37 -0.88
N VAL A 450 -10.99 -24.13 0.17
CA VAL A 450 -9.61 -24.57 0.43
C VAL A 450 -9.09 -25.47 -0.70
N HIS A 451 -9.92 -26.36 -1.25
CA HIS A 451 -9.54 -27.16 -2.43
C HIS A 451 -9.25 -26.28 -3.66
N GLN A 452 -10.05 -25.23 -3.89
CA GLN A 452 -9.81 -24.28 -4.98
C GLN A 452 -8.49 -23.51 -4.79
N ARG A 453 -8.22 -23.07 -3.55
CA ARG A 453 -7.02 -22.31 -3.19
C ARG A 453 -5.76 -23.15 -3.27
N ILE A 454 -5.78 -24.39 -2.78
CA ILE A 454 -4.69 -25.36 -2.95
C ILE A 454 -4.46 -25.59 -4.45
N GLY A 455 -5.51 -25.84 -5.22
CA GLY A 455 -5.40 -26.03 -6.66
C GLY A 455 -4.70 -24.86 -7.35
N SER A 456 -5.06 -23.63 -6.99
CA SER A 456 -4.45 -22.41 -7.55
C SER A 456 -3.00 -22.22 -7.09
N ASN A 457 -2.68 -22.48 -5.82
CA ASN A 457 -1.32 -22.42 -5.29
C ASN A 457 -0.39 -23.44 -5.99
N LEU A 458 -0.86 -24.67 -6.19
CA LEU A 458 -0.11 -25.71 -6.91
C LEU A 458 0.16 -25.36 -8.38
N ILE A 459 -0.71 -24.57 -9.03
CA ILE A 459 -0.45 -24.04 -10.38
C ILE A 459 0.76 -23.09 -10.39
N PHE A 460 0.91 -22.26 -9.36
CA PHE A 460 2.09 -21.39 -9.23
C PHE A 460 3.37 -22.19 -8.96
N GLN A 461 3.27 -23.38 -8.40
CA GLN A 461 4.39 -24.31 -8.19
C GLN A 461 4.62 -25.26 -9.39
N ASP A 462 3.93 -25.08 -10.52
CA ASP A 462 3.92 -25.97 -11.71
C ASP A 462 3.50 -27.44 -11.42
N GLN A 463 2.89 -27.70 -10.25
CA GLN A 463 2.37 -29.02 -9.84
C GLN A 463 0.97 -29.26 -10.43
N ASN A 464 0.87 -29.18 -11.76
CA ASN A 464 -0.40 -29.12 -12.49
C ASN A 464 -1.28 -30.37 -12.32
N LYS A 465 -0.69 -31.57 -12.16
CA LYS A 465 -1.45 -32.83 -11.98
C LYS A 465 -2.21 -32.83 -10.65
N GLU A 466 -1.54 -32.46 -9.56
CA GLU A 466 -2.15 -32.37 -8.23
C GLU A 466 -3.16 -31.21 -8.17
N ALA A 467 -2.83 -30.08 -8.80
CA ALA A 467 -3.73 -28.95 -8.95
C ALA A 467 -5.09 -29.36 -9.54
N ILE A 468 -5.07 -30.13 -10.65
CA ILE A 468 -6.30 -30.64 -11.29
C ILE A 468 -7.12 -31.49 -10.32
N THR A 469 -6.47 -32.33 -9.50
CA THR A 469 -7.17 -33.19 -8.52
C THR A 469 -7.90 -32.35 -7.47
N HIS A 470 -7.24 -31.33 -6.92
CA HIS A 470 -7.87 -30.42 -5.95
C HIS A 470 -8.98 -29.58 -6.59
N LEU A 471 -8.79 -29.07 -7.81
CA LEU A 471 -9.82 -28.31 -8.53
C LEU A 471 -11.05 -29.18 -8.85
N LYS A 472 -10.87 -30.46 -9.21
CA LYS A 472 -11.99 -31.40 -9.39
C LYS A 472 -12.78 -31.62 -8.10
N LYS A 473 -12.11 -31.79 -6.97
CA LYS A 473 -12.77 -31.90 -5.65
C LYS A 473 -13.57 -30.64 -5.32
N SER A 474 -13.00 -29.46 -5.56
CA SER A 474 -13.71 -28.17 -5.38
C SER A 474 -14.96 -28.07 -6.25
N LEU A 475 -14.87 -28.44 -7.53
CA LEU A 475 -16.02 -28.45 -8.45
C LEU A 475 -17.09 -29.47 -8.05
N ALA A 476 -16.69 -30.67 -7.61
CA ALA A 476 -17.62 -31.70 -7.17
C ALA A 476 -18.47 -31.26 -5.97
N ILE A 477 -17.90 -30.48 -5.05
CA ILE A 477 -18.64 -29.86 -3.94
C ILE A 477 -19.49 -28.69 -4.46
N SER A 478 -18.88 -27.80 -5.24
CA SER A 478 -19.54 -26.54 -5.62
C SER A 478 -20.74 -26.71 -6.57
N LEU A 479 -20.72 -27.72 -7.44
CA LEU A 479 -21.78 -27.94 -8.42
C LEU A 479 -23.08 -28.51 -7.85
N VAL A 480 -23.01 -29.13 -6.67
CA VAL A 480 -24.19 -29.72 -6.01
C VAL A 480 -24.79 -28.80 -4.94
N SER A 481 -24.18 -27.63 -4.67
CA SER A 481 -24.44 -26.85 -3.45
C SER A 481 -25.09 -25.47 -3.64
N GLY A 482 -25.79 -25.22 -4.75
CA GLY A 482 -26.59 -23.99 -4.93
C GLY A 482 -25.77 -22.69 -5.09
N LYS A 483 -26.44 -21.53 -4.98
CA LYS A 483 -25.89 -20.20 -5.35
C LYS A 483 -24.60 -19.78 -4.61
N PRO A 484 -24.42 -19.99 -3.28
CA PRO A 484 -23.21 -19.53 -2.57
C PRO A 484 -21.90 -20.09 -3.13
N PHE A 485 -21.98 -21.23 -3.84
CA PHE A 485 -20.84 -21.94 -4.38
C PHE A 485 -20.56 -21.60 -5.86
N GLU A 486 -21.44 -20.84 -6.51
CA GLU A 486 -21.28 -20.51 -7.93
C GLU A 486 -19.99 -19.73 -8.19
N PHE A 487 -19.61 -18.81 -7.29
CA PHE A 487 -18.37 -18.05 -7.41
C PHE A 487 -17.13 -18.94 -7.30
N ILE A 488 -17.10 -19.86 -6.34
CA ILE A 488 -16.00 -20.83 -6.18
C ILE A 488 -15.93 -21.76 -7.39
N ALA A 489 -17.07 -22.22 -7.90
CA ALA A 489 -17.13 -23.01 -9.13
C ALA A 489 -16.54 -22.25 -10.32
N LEU A 490 -16.90 -20.97 -10.50
CA LEU A 490 -16.35 -20.13 -11.57
C LEU A 490 -14.83 -19.99 -11.50
N GLN A 491 -14.28 -19.78 -10.29
CA GLN A 491 -12.84 -19.74 -10.08
C GLN A 491 -12.19 -21.08 -10.42
N ALA A 492 -12.78 -22.20 -9.98
CA ALA A 492 -12.24 -23.53 -10.27
C ALA A 492 -12.31 -23.87 -11.77
N PHE A 493 -13.38 -23.51 -12.49
CA PHE A 493 -13.48 -23.65 -13.94
C PHE A 493 -12.38 -22.85 -14.66
N SER A 494 -12.16 -21.60 -14.24
CA SER A 494 -11.13 -20.73 -14.82
C SER A 494 -9.72 -21.30 -14.59
N SER A 495 -9.39 -21.67 -13.35
CA SER A 495 -8.10 -22.28 -13.03
C SER A 495 -7.88 -23.57 -13.82
N MET A 496 -8.89 -24.43 -13.92
CA MET A 496 -8.81 -25.68 -14.68
C MET A 496 -8.53 -25.44 -16.16
N GLY A 497 -9.24 -24.48 -16.78
CA GLY A 497 -9.02 -24.10 -18.18
C GLY A 497 -7.58 -23.63 -18.42
N CYS A 498 -7.07 -22.74 -17.56
CA CYS A 498 -5.70 -22.26 -17.65
C CYS A 498 -4.66 -23.37 -17.46
N THR A 499 -4.86 -24.27 -16.47
CA THR A 499 -3.96 -25.41 -16.24
C THR A 499 -3.93 -26.36 -17.41
N LEU A 500 -5.09 -26.72 -17.98
CA LEU A 500 -5.18 -27.61 -19.13
C LEU A 500 -4.58 -26.98 -20.38
N THR A 501 -4.72 -25.67 -20.55
CA THR A 501 -4.07 -24.88 -21.62
C THR A 501 -2.55 -24.98 -21.50
N LYS A 502 -1.98 -24.75 -20.31
CA LYS A 502 -0.54 -24.92 -20.04
C LYS A 502 -0.02 -26.33 -20.32
N LEU A 503 -0.86 -27.35 -20.11
CA LEU A 503 -0.54 -28.75 -20.40
C LEU A 503 -0.73 -29.14 -21.87
N GLY A 504 -1.14 -28.21 -22.75
CA GLY A 504 -1.42 -28.49 -24.16
C GLY A 504 -2.70 -29.30 -24.40
N ARG A 505 -3.52 -29.53 -23.37
CA ARG A 505 -4.79 -30.27 -23.44
C ARG A 505 -5.92 -29.37 -23.92
N PHE A 506 -5.75 -28.76 -25.09
CA PHE A 506 -6.62 -27.69 -25.59
C PHE A 506 -8.09 -28.10 -25.70
N LYS A 507 -8.40 -29.33 -26.13
CA LYS A 507 -9.79 -29.82 -26.23
C LYS A 507 -10.51 -29.86 -24.89
N ASP A 508 -9.79 -30.20 -23.81
CA ASP A 508 -10.37 -30.20 -22.47
C ASP A 508 -10.43 -28.78 -21.91
N ALA A 509 -9.36 -27.99 -22.10
CA ALA A 509 -9.32 -26.58 -21.69
C ALA A 509 -10.50 -25.78 -22.25
N GLU A 510 -10.80 -25.99 -23.53
CA GLU A 510 -11.91 -25.38 -24.25
C GLU A 510 -13.25 -25.62 -23.53
N LYS A 511 -13.53 -26.87 -23.12
CA LYS A 511 -14.75 -27.20 -22.37
C LYS A 511 -14.86 -26.38 -21.08
N TYR A 512 -13.79 -26.31 -20.29
CA TYR A 512 -13.80 -25.58 -19.01
C TYR A 512 -13.94 -24.07 -19.21
N HIS A 513 -13.23 -23.49 -20.19
CA HIS A 513 -13.32 -22.07 -20.49
C HIS A 513 -14.73 -21.66 -20.97
N PHE A 514 -15.34 -22.43 -21.88
CA PHE A 514 -16.69 -22.11 -22.38
C PHE A 514 -17.78 -22.33 -21.34
N VAL A 515 -17.66 -23.35 -20.48
CA VAL A 515 -18.57 -23.52 -19.33
C VAL A 515 -18.45 -22.34 -18.36
N CYS A 516 -17.22 -21.88 -18.06
CA CYS A 516 -16.98 -20.70 -17.25
C CYS A 516 -17.64 -19.45 -17.87
N LEU A 517 -17.43 -19.22 -19.16
CA LEU A 517 -17.97 -18.09 -19.91
C LEU A 517 -19.50 -18.07 -19.87
N LYS A 518 -20.15 -19.20 -20.15
CA LYS A 518 -21.61 -19.34 -20.14
C LYS A 518 -22.18 -19.04 -18.75
N ARG A 519 -21.54 -19.53 -17.68
CA ARG A 519 -21.97 -19.29 -16.30
C ARG A 519 -21.76 -17.83 -15.87
N ARG A 520 -20.60 -17.23 -16.16
CA ARG A 520 -20.33 -15.81 -15.86
C ARG A 520 -21.35 -14.89 -16.52
N ARG A 521 -21.65 -15.11 -17.81
CA ARG A 521 -22.68 -14.36 -18.55
C ARG A 521 -24.07 -14.47 -17.90
N LYS A 522 -24.42 -15.63 -17.33
CA LYS A 522 -25.70 -15.85 -16.65
C LYS A 522 -25.77 -15.18 -15.27
N ILE A 523 -24.70 -15.26 -14.49
CA ILE A 523 -24.67 -14.83 -13.08
C ILE A 523 -24.41 -13.32 -12.99
N GLN A 524 -23.42 -12.81 -13.72
CA GLN A 524 -22.92 -11.43 -13.60
C GLN A 524 -23.42 -10.53 -14.75
N GLY A 525 -24.06 -11.11 -15.78
CA GLY A 525 -24.48 -10.40 -16.98
C GLY A 525 -23.41 -10.41 -18.09
N LYS A 526 -23.85 -10.16 -19.33
CA LYS A 526 -23.00 -10.29 -20.53
C LYS A 526 -21.88 -9.25 -20.62
N ASN A 527 -22.07 -8.09 -20.00
CA ASN A 527 -21.13 -6.97 -20.07
C ASN A 527 -20.23 -6.88 -18.82
N HIS A 528 -20.25 -7.86 -17.91
CA HIS A 528 -19.41 -7.79 -16.71
C HIS A 528 -17.91 -7.91 -17.06
N PRO A 529 -17.00 -7.13 -16.42
CA PRO A 529 -15.55 -7.19 -16.71
C PRO A 529 -14.94 -8.60 -16.67
N ASP A 530 -15.43 -9.47 -15.77
CA ASP A 530 -14.96 -10.87 -15.67
C ASP A 530 -15.29 -11.72 -16.89
N VAL A 531 -16.32 -11.38 -17.66
CA VAL A 531 -16.61 -12.01 -18.96
C VAL A 531 -15.49 -11.67 -19.95
N GLY A 532 -15.05 -10.41 -19.97
CA GLY A 532 -13.89 -9.99 -20.76
C GLY A 532 -12.61 -10.72 -20.37
N THR A 533 -12.37 -10.92 -19.07
CA THR A 533 -11.23 -11.72 -18.59
C THR A 533 -11.31 -13.19 -19.05
N THR A 534 -12.50 -13.81 -19.05
CA THR A 534 -12.65 -15.18 -19.57
C THR A 534 -12.38 -15.26 -21.08
N LEU A 535 -12.84 -14.27 -21.85
CA LEU A 535 -12.58 -14.20 -23.30
C LEU A 535 -11.09 -14.04 -23.59
N ASN A 536 -10.37 -13.22 -22.82
CA ASN A 536 -8.92 -13.14 -22.93
C ASN A 536 -8.24 -14.48 -22.66
N ASN A 537 -8.68 -15.24 -21.65
CA ASN A 537 -8.13 -16.58 -21.39
C ASN A 537 -8.41 -17.57 -22.53
N ILE A 538 -9.59 -17.48 -23.15
CA ILE A 538 -9.91 -18.25 -24.37
C ILE A 538 -8.99 -17.83 -25.53
N GLY A 539 -8.75 -16.53 -25.68
CA GLY A 539 -7.81 -15.98 -26.67
C GLY A 539 -6.40 -16.56 -26.50
N LEU A 540 -5.87 -16.53 -25.27
CA LEU A 540 -4.57 -17.12 -24.92
C LEU A 540 -4.51 -18.62 -25.21
N MET A 541 -5.60 -19.36 -24.98
CA MET A 541 -5.66 -20.78 -25.29
C MET A 541 -5.54 -21.05 -26.80
N TYR A 542 -6.28 -20.29 -27.63
CA TYR A 542 -6.18 -20.43 -29.09
C TYR A 542 -4.82 -19.96 -29.63
N ASP A 543 -4.25 -18.91 -29.04
CA ASP A 543 -2.91 -18.42 -29.34
C ASP A 543 -1.86 -19.52 -29.12
N GLN A 544 -1.85 -20.14 -27.95
CA GLN A 544 -0.94 -21.26 -27.65
C GLN A 544 -1.19 -22.51 -28.50
N LYS A 545 -2.42 -22.69 -29.00
CA LYS A 545 -2.77 -23.75 -29.95
C LYS A 545 -2.25 -23.44 -31.36
N GLY A 546 -1.88 -22.19 -31.66
CA GLY A 546 -1.42 -21.71 -32.95
C GLY A 546 -2.53 -21.13 -33.85
N ASP A 547 -3.71 -20.84 -33.31
CA ASP A 547 -4.83 -20.23 -34.05
C ASP A 547 -4.94 -18.73 -33.72
N GLY A 548 -4.03 -17.95 -34.31
CA GLY A 548 -3.95 -16.50 -34.10
C GLY A 548 -5.22 -15.75 -34.53
N ARG A 549 -6.00 -16.27 -35.49
CA ARG A 549 -7.25 -15.65 -35.95
C ARG A 549 -8.34 -15.76 -34.88
N LEU A 550 -8.53 -16.94 -34.29
CA LEU A 550 -9.47 -17.10 -33.17
C LEU A 550 -8.97 -16.37 -31.93
N ALA A 551 -7.66 -16.40 -31.65
CA ALA A 551 -7.08 -15.65 -30.54
C ALA A 551 -7.44 -14.16 -30.61
N LEU A 552 -7.16 -13.52 -31.76
CA LEU A 552 -7.48 -12.13 -32.00
C LEU A 552 -8.97 -11.83 -31.82
N LYS A 553 -9.84 -12.68 -32.37
CA LYS A 553 -11.30 -12.51 -32.23
C LYS A 553 -11.71 -12.44 -30.75
N TYR A 554 -11.25 -13.38 -29.92
CA TYR A 554 -11.63 -13.41 -28.52
C TYR A 554 -11.00 -12.28 -27.69
N PHE A 555 -9.77 -11.87 -28.01
CA PHE A 555 -9.16 -10.69 -27.39
C PHE A 555 -9.94 -9.41 -27.70
N GLN A 556 -10.40 -9.23 -28.94
CA GLN A 556 -11.23 -8.08 -29.34
C GLN A 556 -12.58 -8.07 -28.63
N GLU A 557 -13.29 -9.21 -28.58
CA GLU A 557 -14.54 -9.33 -27.82
C GLU A 557 -14.33 -9.04 -26.32
N GLY A 558 -13.21 -9.50 -25.75
CA GLY A 558 -12.85 -9.25 -24.37
C GLY A 558 -12.58 -7.77 -24.06
N LEU A 559 -11.84 -7.09 -24.95
CA LEU A 559 -11.57 -5.65 -24.86
C LEU A 559 -12.85 -4.83 -25.01
N GLU A 560 -13.74 -5.18 -25.94
CA GLU A 560 -15.01 -4.47 -26.15
C GLU A 560 -15.89 -4.50 -24.88
N ILE A 561 -15.98 -5.65 -24.21
CA ILE A 561 -16.71 -5.77 -22.94
C ILE A 561 -16.08 -4.90 -21.86
N LYS A 562 -14.75 -4.88 -21.75
CA LYS A 562 -14.04 -4.05 -20.77
C LYS A 562 -14.22 -2.55 -21.03
N ASN A 563 -14.27 -2.13 -22.30
CA ASN A 563 -14.57 -0.75 -22.67
C ASN A 563 -16.01 -0.37 -22.30
N LYS A 564 -17.01 -1.20 -22.63
CA LYS A 564 -18.42 -0.96 -22.29
C LYS A 564 -18.69 -0.90 -20.79
N SER A 565 -17.99 -1.73 -20.02
CA SER A 565 -18.15 -1.81 -18.56
C SER A 565 -17.36 -0.78 -17.78
N LYS A 566 -16.57 0.08 -18.46
CA LYS A 566 -15.61 0.98 -17.81
C LYS A 566 -14.73 0.23 -16.81
N ALA A 567 -14.22 -0.92 -17.26
CA ALA A 567 -13.33 -1.75 -16.47
C ALA A 567 -12.10 -0.93 -16.02
N PRO A 568 -11.46 -1.33 -14.90
CA PRO A 568 -10.20 -0.76 -14.43
C PRO A 568 -9.19 -0.48 -15.55
N ASP A 569 -8.60 0.71 -15.55
CA ASP A 569 -7.62 1.13 -16.55
C ASP A 569 -6.51 0.10 -16.78
N LEU A 570 -5.94 -0.46 -15.70
CA LEU A 570 -4.90 -1.49 -15.79
C LEU A 570 -5.40 -2.81 -16.42
N SER A 571 -6.66 -3.19 -16.17
CA SER A 571 -7.26 -4.39 -16.79
C SER A 571 -7.50 -4.21 -18.28
N ARG A 572 -7.79 -2.98 -18.70
CA ARG A 572 -7.92 -2.59 -20.11
C ARG A 572 -6.56 -2.59 -20.80
N VAL A 573 -5.52 -2.02 -20.19
CA VAL A 573 -4.13 -2.06 -20.70
C VAL A 573 -3.69 -3.49 -21.02
N ALA A 574 -3.87 -4.43 -20.10
CA ALA A 574 -3.52 -5.84 -20.35
C ALA A 574 -4.27 -6.45 -21.56
N SER A 575 -5.51 -6.02 -21.82
CA SER A 575 -6.30 -6.52 -22.95
C SER A 575 -5.89 -5.88 -24.27
N LEU A 576 -5.59 -4.57 -24.24
CA LEU A 576 -5.02 -3.84 -25.37
C LEU A 576 -3.69 -4.46 -25.81
N THR A 577 -2.80 -4.81 -24.87
CA THR A 577 -1.53 -5.44 -25.23
C THR A 577 -1.70 -6.87 -25.78
N ASN A 578 -2.67 -7.64 -25.29
CA ASN A 578 -3.00 -8.95 -25.88
C ASN A 578 -3.54 -8.80 -27.33
N VAL A 579 -4.41 -7.82 -27.57
CA VAL A 579 -4.89 -7.50 -28.93
C VAL A 579 -3.72 -7.07 -29.81
N ALA A 580 -2.81 -6.24 -29.31
CA ALA A 580 -1.63 -5.79 -30.04
C ALA A 580 -0.72 -6.96 -30.43
N ASN A 581 -0.37 -7.84 -29.49
CA ASN A 581 0.42 -9.04 -29.78
C ASN A 581 -0.25 -9.92 -30.83
N ALA A 582 -1.53 -10.27 -30.64
CA ALA A 582 -2.25 -11.11 -31.61
C ALA A 582 -2.38 -10.45 -32.99
N CYS A 583 -2.49 -9.12 -33.05
CA CYS A 583 -2.46 -8.38 -34.31
C CYS A 583 -1.09 -8.43 -34.98
N VAL A 584 0.01 -8.36 -34.22
CA VAL A 584 1.37 -8.56 -34.74
C VAL A 584 1.51 -9.97 -35.33
N ASP A 585 1.05 -11.00 -34.62
CA ASP A 585 1.15 -12.39 -35.11
C ASP A 585 0.35 -12.64 -36.39
N VAL A 586 -0.79 -11.96 -36.57
CA VAL A 586 -1.65 -12.05 -37.76
C VAL A 586 -1.26 -11.04 -38.85
N GLY A 587 -0.28 -10.16 -38.61
CA GLY A 587 0.19 -9.15 -39.57
C GLY A 587 -0.68 -7.89 -39.69
N LYS A 588 -1.60 -7.65 -38.75
CA LYS A 588 -2.46 -6.44 -38.69
C LYS A 588 -1.77 -5.29 -37.93
N LEU A 589 -0.67 -4.81 -38.49
CA LEU A 589 0.26 -3.91 -37.79
C LEU A 589 -0.35 -2.55 -37.40
N ALA A 590 -1.21 -1.96 -38.22
CA ALA A 590 -1.85 -0.68 -37.91
C ALA A 590 -2.78 -0.77 -36.68
N VAL A 591 -3.54 -1.87 -36.56
CA VAL A 591 -4.43 -2.10 -35.41
C VAL A 591 -3.60 -2.36 -34.16
N ALA A 592 -2.48 -3.07 -34.28
CA ALA A 592 -1.56 -3.28 -33.17
C ALA A 592 -0.99 -1.95 -32.65
N LEU A 593 -0.54 -1.06 -33.55
CA LEU A 593 0.00 0.24 -33.15
C LEU A 593 -1.03 1.08 -32.39
N ASN A 594 -2.25 1.20 -32.91
CA ASN A 594 -3.33 1.94 -32.24
C ASN A 594 -3.63 1.38 -30.84
N ALA A 595 -3.65 0.06 -30.67
CA ALA A 595 -3.89 -0.56 -29.37
C ALA A 595 -2.72 -0.31 -28.38
N LEU A 596 -1.49 -0.25 -28.88
CA LEU A 596 -0.32 0.09 -28.05
C LEU A 596 -0.34 1.55 -27.62
N ASP A 597 -0.72 2.46 -28.52
CA ASP A 597 -0.79 3.89 -28.24
C ASP A 597 -1.89 4.20 -27.21
N GLU A 598 -3.06 3.57 -27.33
CA GLU A 598 -4.13 3.66 -26.32
C GLU A 598 -3.67 3.14 -24.95
N ALA A 599 -2.93 2.02 -24.92
CA ALA A 599 -2.41 1.47 -23.68
C ALA A 599 -1.37 2.40 -23.02
N GLU A 600 -0.52 3.06 -23.82
CA GLU A 600 0.45 4.05 -23.34
C GLU A 600 -0.23 5.30 -22.79
N GLU A 601 -1.27 5.80 -23.46
CA GLU A 601 -2.04 6.96 -23.02
C GLU A 601 -2.69 6.70 -21.64
N ILE A 602 -3.21 5.48 -21.43
CA ILE A 602 -3.76 5.09 -20.13
C ILE A 602 -2.66 5.08 -19.05
N LEU A 603 -1.50 4.50 -19.34
CA LEU A 603 -0.40 4.38 -18.38
C LEU A 603 0.23 5.74 -18.03
N THR A 604 0.36 6.65 -18.99
CA THR A 604 0.93 8.00 -18.79
C THR A 604 0.04 8.91 -17.95
N LYS A 605 -1.28 8.68 -17.94
CA LYS A 605 -2.23 9.41 -17.07
C LYS A 605 -2.24 8.92 -15.61
N GLN A 606 -1.55 7.82 -15.29
CA GLN A 606 -1.53 7.29 -13.93
C GLN A 606 -0.49 8.02 -13.06
N ARG A 607 -0.88 8.32 -11.81
CA ARG A 607 0.01 8.90 -10.79
C ARG A 607 1.21 8.01 -10.46
N PHE A 608 1.07 6.69 -10.66
CA PHE A 608 2.12 5.68 -10.42
C PHE A 608 2.18 4.73 -11.63
N PRO A 609 3.04 5.00 -12.63
CA PRO A 609 3.19 4.15 -13.79
C PRO A 609 3.73 2.78 -13.38
N GLN A 610 3.18 1.70 -13.92
CA GLN A 610 3.63 0.33 -13.64
C GLN A 610 4.81 -0.04 -14.58
N PRO A 611 6.06 -0.09 -14.09
CA PRO A 611 7.23 -0.26 -14.97
C PRO A 611 7.19 -1.57 -15.76
N TYR A 612 6.65 -2.63 -15.14
CA TYR A 612 6.47 -3.94 -15.79
C TYR A 612 5.56 -3.87 -17.02
N LEU A 613 4.42 -3.17 -16.94
CA LEU A 613 3.48 -3.05 -18.06
C LEU A 613 4.06 -2.20 -19.19
N ILE A 614 4.81 -1.14 -18.85
CA ILE A 614 5.53 -0.32 -19.82
C ILE A 614 6.59 -1.16 -20.56
N ALA A 615 7.32 -2.01 -19.84
CA ALA A 615 8.29 -2.90 -20.46
C ALA A 615 7.62 -3.97 -21.36
N TYR A 616 6.44 -4.45 -21.00
CA TYR A 616 5.67 -5.37 -21.85
C TYR A 616 5.18 -4.68 -23.13
N LEU A 617 4.65 -3.46 -23.00
CA LEU A 617 4.22 -2.62 -24.12
C LEU A 617 5.36 -2.36 -25.12
N ASN A 618 6.53 -1.97 -24.61
CA ASN A 618 7.71 -1.70 -25.44
C ASN A 618 8.20 -2.97 -26.13
N ASP A 619 8.15 -4.13 -25.48
CA ASP A 619 8.54 -5.40 -26.11
C ASP A 619 7.59 -5.74 -27.28
N THR A 620 6.28 -5.61 -27.10
CA THR A 620 5.30 -5.79 -28.19
C THR A 620 5.51 -4.78 -29.33
N ARG A 621 5.80 -3.52 -29.00
CA ARG A 621 6.11 -2.49 -30.01
C ARG A 621 7.42 -2.80 -30.76
N GLY A 622 8.40 -3.38 -30.08
CA GLY A 622 9.62 -3.91 -30.69
C GLY A 622 9.32 -5.04 -31.69
N LYS A 623 8.46 -6.00 -31.31
CA LYS A 623 8.01 -7.09 -32.22
C LYS A 623 7.31 -6.54 -33.46
N LEU A 624 6.45 -5.53 -33.29
CA LEU A 624 5.79 -4.83 -34.39
C LEU A 624 6.80 -4.20 -35.36
N TYR A 625 7.75 -3.41 -34.87
CA TYR A 625 8.76 -2.77 -35.72
C TYR A 625 9.70 -3.79 -36.38
N PHE A 626 10.01 -4.89 -35.69
CA PHE A 626 10.80 -5.98 -36.23
C PHE A 626 10.12 -6.61 -37.46
N GLN A 627 8.81 -6.85 -37.38
CA GLN A 627 8.02 -7.35 -38.53
C GLN A 627 7.90 -6.34 -39.67
N GLN A 628 7.90 -5.03 -39.38
CA GLN A 628 7.94 -3.97 -40.40
C GLN A 628 9.31 -3.87 -41.11
N GLY A 629 10.35 -4.57 -40.63
CA GLY A 629 11.71 -4.44 -41.14
C GLY A 629 12.47 -3.24 -40.56
N ASN A 630 11.88 -2.46 -39.66
CA ASN A 630 12.53 -1.31 -39.03
C ASN A 630 13.38 -1.74 -37.83
N MET A 631 14.59 -2.22 -38.12
CA MET A 631 15.50 -2.78 -37.12
C MET A 631 16.04 -1.75 -36.12
N ASP A 632 16.08 -0.47 -36.48
CA ASP A 632 16.49 0.62 -35.59
C ASP A 632 15.46 0.85 -34.49
N LYS A 633 14.20 1.09 -34.87
CA LYS A 633 13.11 1.26 -33.89
C LYS A 633 12.85 -0.01 -33.09
N ALA A 634 12.95 -1.19 -33.72
CA ALA A 634 12.80 -2.47 -33.02
C ALA A 634 13.86 -2.61 -31.91
N GLY A 635 15.12 -2.33 -32.22
CA GLY A 635 16.21 -2.36 -31.25
C GLY A 635 16.01 -1.39 -30.09
N GLU A 636 15.61 -0.15 -30.38
CA GLU A 636 15.34 0.86 -29.34
C GLU A 636 14.23 0.41 -28.37
N MET A 637 13.12 -0.12 -28.91
CA MET A 637 12.00 -0.56 -28.08
C MET A 637 12.36 -1.78 -27.22
N PHE A 638 13.08 -2.76 -27.77
CA PHE A 638 13.54 -3.91 -26.99
C PHE A 638 14.59 -3.52 -25.93
N GLU A 639 15.44 -2.52 -26.16
CA GLU A 639 16.35 -1.99 -25.14
C GLU A 639 15.59 -1.30 -24.00
N LYS A 640 14.56 -0.51 -24.32
CA LYS A 640 13.66 0.08 -23.31
C LYS A 640 12.96 -1.02 -22.51
N ALA A 641 12.48 -2.07 -23.16
CA ALA A 641 11.86 -3.21 -22.50
C ALA A 641 12.83 -3.97 -21.59
N ALA A 642 14.06 -4.24 -22.06
CA ALA A 642 15.08 -4.93 -21.27
C ALA A 642 15.46 -4.14 -20.01
N ARG A 643 15.73 -2.83 -20.14
CA ARG A 643 16.03 -1.95 -18.99
C ARG A 643 14.90 -1.94 -17.96
N GLY A 644 13.65 -1.82 -18.42
CA GLY A 644 12.49 -1.83 -17.51
C GLY A 644 12.27 -3.16 -16.77
N ARG A 645 12.93 -4.24 -17.18
CA ARG A 645 12.85 -5.58 -16.55
C ARG A 645 14.10 -5.94 -15.74
N GLU A 646 15.16 -5.14 -15.79
CA GLU A 646 16.48 -5.44 -15.19
C GLU A 646 16.43 -5.52 -13.65
N ASP A 647 15.74 -4.57 -13.01
CA ASP A 647 15.69 -4.46 -11.55
C ASP A 647 14.57 -5.32 -10.89
N VAL A 648 13.76 -6.02 -11.68
CA VAL A 648 12.64 -6.81 -11.17
C VAL A 648 13.08 -8.25 -10.94
N ALA A 649 13.36 -8.64 -9.69
CA ALA A 649 13.86 -9.97 -9.33
C ALA A 649 12.94 -11.14 -9.79
N SER A 650 11.63 -10.93 -9.83
CA SER A 650 10.64 -11.88 -10.38
C SER A 650 10.55 -11.87 -11.91
N GLY A 651 11.22 -10.93 -12.58
CA GLY A 651 11.18 -10.65 -14.01
C GLY A 651 12.45 -11.05 -14.78
N LYS A 652 13.44 -11.72 -14.16
CA LYS A 652 14.69 -12.12 -14.84
C LYS A 652 14.45 -12.92 -16.12
N THR A 653 13.44 -13.80 -16.13
CA THR A 653 13.08 -14.55 -17.36
C THR A 653 12.48 -13.65 -18.45
N ASP A 654 11.65 -12.67 -18.07
CA ASP A 654 11.07 -11.71 -19.03
C ASP A 654 12.16 -10.72 -19.51
N HIS A 655 13.15 -10.38 -18.68
CA HIS A 655 14.33 -9.63 -19.10
C HIS A 655 15.13 -10.39 -20.17
N VAL A 656 15.37 -11.69 -19.94
CA VAL A 656 16.02 -12.58 -20.93
C VAL A 656 15.24 -12.64 -22.24
N GLU A 657 13.90 -12.68 -22.22
CA GLU A 657 13.09 -12.62 -23.44
C GLU A 657 13.41 -11.38 -24.28
N SER A 658 13.41 -10.19 -23.67
CA SER A 658 13.71 -8.94 -24.39
C SER A 658 15.16 -8.89 -24.90
N LEU A 659 16.11 -9.47 -24.15
CA LEU A 659 17.50 -9.60 -24.62
C LEU A 659 17.61 -10.55 -25.83
N VAL A 660 16.87 -11.66 -25.85
CA VAL A 660 16.84 -12.56 -27.01
C VAL A 660 16.23 -11.86 -28.23
N HIS A 661 15.20 -11.03 -28.05
CA HIS A 661 14.71 -10.19 -29.14
C HIS A 661 15.77 -9.21 -29.66
N LEU A 662 16.56 -8.60 -28.78
CA LEU A 662 17.71 -7.77 -29.18
C LEU A 662 18.77 -8.55 -29.95
N MET A 663 19.04 -9.80 -29.57
CA MET A 663 19.94 -10.68 -30.33
C MET A 663 19.40 -10.92 -31.74
N LYS A 664 18.10 -11.19 -31.90
CA LYS A 664 17.47 -11.35 -33.22
C LYS A 664 17.60 -10.10 -34.09
N VAL A 665 17.46 -8.90 -33.50
CA VAL A 665 17.71 -7.62 -34.19
C VAL A 665 19.19 -7.50 -34.62
N ALA A 666 20.12 -7.81 -33.71
CA ALA A 666 21.55 -7.74 -34.00
C ALA A 666 21.96 -8.69 -35.14
N VAL A 667 21.46 -9.94 -35.13
CA VAL A 667 21.64 -10.90 -36.24
C VAL A 667 21.13 -10.33 -37.56
N LYS A 668 19.94 -9.72 -37.57
CA LYS A 668 19.36 -9.13 -38.80
C LYS A 668 20.14 -7.91 -39.31
N LYS A 669 20.77 -7.14 -38.43
CA LYS A 669 21.66 -6.03 -38.80
C LYS A 669 23.08 -6.45 -39.18
N GLY A 670 23.46 -7.71 -38.92
CA GLY A 670 24.85 -8.16 -39.05
C GLY A 670 25.78 -7.63 -37.95
N ASP A 671 25.23 -7.16 -36.82
CA ASP A 671 26.02 -6.68 -35.68
C ASP A 671 26.44 -7.86 -34.79
N ASN A 672 27.48 -8.56 -35.24
CA ASN A 672 28.00 -9.76 -34.59
C ASN A 672 28.50 -9.47 -33.17
N ALA A 673 29.15 -8.33 -32.96
CA ALA A 673 29.71 -7.95 -31.66
C ALA A 673 28.61 -7.73 -30.62
N LYS A 674 27.54 -7.00 -30.97
CA LYS A 674 26.39 -6.79 -30.09
C LYS A 674 25.67 -8.09 -29.79
N CYS A 675 25.45 -8.95 -30.79
CA CYS A 675 24.80 -10.24 -30.58
C CYS A 675 25.57 -11.13 -29.59
N ILE A 676 26.90 -11.24 -29.74
CA ILE A 676 27.74 -12.05 -28.83
C ILE A 676 27.74 -11.45 -27.43
N LYS A 677 27.85 -10.12 -27.29
CA LYS A 677 27.81 -9.44 -25.99
C LYS A 677 26.49 -9.70 -25.27
N THR A 678 25.37 -9.48 -25.94
CA THR A 678 24.03 -9.72 -25.37
C THR A 678 23.81 -11.20 -25.06
N GLY A 679 24.30 -12.12 -25.92
CA GLY A 679 24.23 -13.56 -25.67
C GLY A 679 24.97 -13.99 -24.40
N LYS A 680 26.15 -13.41 -24.12
CA LYS A 680 26.86 -13.65 -22.84
C LYS A 680 26.03 -13.21 -21.64
N THR A 681 25.36 -12.06 -21.74
CA THR A 681 24.45 -11.58 -20.69
C THR A 681 23.27 -12.55 -20.49
N VAL A 682 22.61 -13.00 -21.56
CA VAL A 682 21.53 -14.00 -21.46
C VAL A 682 22.01 -15.29 -20.77
N LEU A 683 23.18 -15.79 -21.15
CA LEU A 683 23.74 -17.01 -20.57
C LEU A 683 24.13 -16.86 -19.09
N SER A 684 24.50 -15.66 -18.62
CA SER A 684 24.72 -15.44 -17.18
C SER A 684 23.45 -15.60 -16.33
N PHE A 685 22.26 -15.57 -16.94
CA PHE A 685 20.97 -15.80 -16.29
C PHE A 685 20.41 -17.21 -16.52
N SER A 686 21.17 -18.15 -17.10
CA SER A 686 20.66 -19.48 -17.47
C SER A 686 20.03 -20.23 -16.29
N ASP A 687 20.70 -20.23 -15.14
CA ASP A 687 20.23 -20.93 -13.94
C ASP A 687 18.94 -20.32 -13.40
N ASP A 688 18.84 -18.99 -13.44
CA ASP A 688 17.64 -18.28 -13.02
C ASP A 688 16.46 -18.58 -13.94
N VAL A 689 16.68 -18.61 -15.27
CA VAL A 689 15.65 -18.97 -16.26
C VAL A 689 15.17 -20.41 -16.06
N ILE A 690 16.10 -21.36 -15.88
CA ILE A 690 15.76 -22.77 -15.66
C ILE A 690 14.99 -22.96 -14.36
N LYS A 691 15.34 -22.22 -13.29
CA LYS A 691 14.62 -22.25 -12.01
C LYS A 691 13.24 -21.60 -12.10
N GLN A 692 13.12 -20.44 -12.73
CA GLN A 692 11.87 -19.66 -12.77
C GLN A 692 10.87 -20.17 -13.81
N ARG A 693 11.32 -20.53 -15.02
CA ARG A 693 10.50 -21.10 -16.10
C ARG A 693 11.23 -22.28 -16.76
N PRO A 694 11.17 -23.49 -16.17
CA PRO A 694 11.88 -24.66 -16.67
C PRO A 694 11.56 -25.03 -18.13
N LYS A 695 10.39 -24.67 -18.66
CA LYS A 695 9.96 -25.01 -20.02
C LYS A 695 10.22 -23.89 -21.05
N SER A 696 10.97 -22.86 -20.67
CA SER A 696 11.30 -21.74 -21.56
C SER A 696 12.21 -22.18 -22.72
N HIS A 697 11.95 -21.62 -23.90
CA HIS A 697 12.77 -21.80 -25.10
C HIS A 697 13.81 -20.68 -25.30
N PHE A 698 13.91 -19.71 -24.39
CA PHE A 698 14.80 -18.56 -24.59
C PHE A 698 16.28 -18.95 -24.67
N LEU A 699 16.71 -20.02 -23.99
CA LEU A 699 18.08 -20.52 -24.09
C LEU A 699 18.36 -21.16 -25.45
N THR A 700 17.43 -21.96 -26.00
CA THR A 700 17.59 -22.52 -27.35
C THR A 700 17.62 -21.43 -28.42
N GLU A 701 16.75 -20.41 -28.28
CA GLU A 701 16.74 -19.25 -29.18
C GLU A 701 18.01 -18.40 -29.08
N CYS A 702 18.56 -18.23 -27.88
CA CYS A 702 19.85 -17.56 -27.67
C CYS A 702 20.98 -18.30 -28.39
N TYR A 703 21.06 -19.62 -28.21
CA TYR A 703 22.08 -20.43 -28.89
C TYR A 703 21.89 -20.44 -30.41
N ASP A 704 20.65 -20.44 -30.92
CA ASP A 704 20.37 -20.35 -32.36
C ASP A 704 20.86 -19.01 -32.94
N CYS A 705 20.66 -17.90 -32.23
CA CYS A 705 21.21 -16.60 -32.63
C CYS A 705 22.74 -16.61 -32.65
N LEU A 706 23.39 -17.20 -31.64
CA LEU A 706 24.85 -17.33 -31.59
C LEU A 706 25.39 -18.24 -32.70
N ALA A 707 24.74 -19.37 -32.97
CA ALA A 707 25.12 -20.28 -34.04
C ALA A 707 25.07 -19.59 -35.41
N LYS A 708 24.03 -18.79 -35.68
CA LYS A 708 23.93 -17.97 -36.90
C LYS A 708 25.11 -16.99 -37.02
N VAL A 709 25.45 -16.28 -35.95
CA VAL A 709 26.57 -15.32 -35.96
C VAL A 709 27.91 -16.04 -36.17
N TYR A 710 28.18 -17.12 -35.44
CA TYR A 710 29.44 -17.87 -35.62
C TYR A 710 29.57 -18.47 -37.02
N ASN A 711 28.45 -18.91 -37.61
CA ASN A 711 28.44 -19.36 -38.99
C ASN A 711 28.78 -18.23 -39.98
N THR A 712 28.27 -17.00 -39.75
CA THR A 712 28.68 -15.84 -40.58
C THR A 712 30.14 -15.43 -40.39
N MET A 713 30.75 -15.77 -39.25
CA MET A 713 32.15 -15.51 -38.94
C MET A 713 33.09 -16.62 -39.44
N GLY A 714 32.56 -17.75 -39.94
CA GLY A 714 33.34 -18.91 -40.36
C GLY A 714 33.97 -19.72 -39.23
N ASP A 715 33.42 -19.64 -38.01
CA ASP A 715 33.94 -20.35 -36.83
C ASP A 715 33.18 -21.67 -36.61
N ASP A 716 33.51 -22.68 -37.43
CA ASP A 716 32.83 -23.99 -37.45
C ASP A 716 32.90 -24.73 -36.10
N GLU A 717 33.96 -24.52 -35.32
CA GLU A 717 34.10 -25.11 -33.99
C GLU A 717 33.05 -24.55 -33.03
N LYS A 718 32.89 -23.22 -32.99
CA LYS A 718 31.85 -22.58 -32.16
C LYS A 718 30.44 -22.86 -32.66
N VAL A 719 30.23 -23.00 -33.97
CA VAL A 719 28.94 -23.45 -34.52
C VAL A 719 28.60 -24.85 -34.00
N ARG A 720 29.55 -25.79 -34.03
CA ARG A 720 29.35 -27.15 -33.52
C ARG A 720 29.07 -27.17 -32.01
N ASP A 721 29.82 -26.40 -31.22
CA ASP A 721 29.61 -26.29 -29.77
C ASP A 721 28.21 -25.72 -29.44
N THR A 722 27.80 -24.65 -30.13
CA THR A 722 26.47 -24.05 -29.93
C THR A 722 25.33 -24.96 -30.36
N LEU A 723 25.44 -25.68 -31.48
CA LEU A 723 24.47 -26.69 -31.89
C LEU A 723 24.36 -27.86 -30.89
N THR A 724 25.48 -28.25 -30.30
CA THR A 724 25.51 -29.28 -29.24
C THR A 724 24.76 -28.79 -27.98
N LYS A 725 24.94 -27.51 -27.61
CA LYS A 725 24.19 -26.88 -26.51
C LYS A 725 22.69 -26.80 -26.81
N ILE A 726 22.29 -26.48 -28.04
CA ILE A 726 20.88 -26.53 -28.47
C ILE A 726 20.32 -27.93 -28.29
N LYS A 727 21.04 -28.97 -28.73
CA LYS A 727 20.62 -30.37 -28.58
C LYS A 727 20.39 -30.73 -27.11
N THR A 728 21.33 -30.41 -26.23
CA THR A 728 21.21 -30.68 -24.78
C THR A 728 19.97 -30.02 -24.18
N GLU A 729 19.71 -28.77 -24.55
CA GLU A 729 18.58 -28.02 -24.03
C GLU A 729 17.23 -28.52 -24.60
N LEU A 730 17.19 -28.93 -25.87
CA LEU A 730 16.01 -29.55 -26.45
C LEU A 730 15.70 -30.91 -25.81
N LEU A 731 16.70 -31.73 -25.49
CA LEU A 731 16.51 -32.98 -24.74
C LEU A 731 15.92 -32.72 -23.33
N ARG A 732 16.40 -31.66 -22.65
CA ARG A 732 15.85 -31.21 -21.36
C ARG A 732 14.37 -30.84 -21.50
N LEU A 733 14.02 -30.09 -22.54
CA LEU A 733 12.63 -29.68 -22.81
C LEU A 733 11.75 -30.87 -23.18
N GLU A 734 12.22 -31.79 -24.01
CA GLU A 734 11.50 -33.03 -24.38
C GLU A 734 11.16 -33.84 -23.13
N TYR A 735 12.12 -34.04 -22.24
CA TYR A 735 11.92 -34.74 -20.97
C TYR A 735 10.81 -34.08 -20.14
N LEU A 736 10.85 -32.75 -20.00
CA LEU A 736 9.86 -32.00 -19.23
C LEU A 736 8.45 -32.08 -19.84
N TYR A 737 8.31 -31.94 -21.16
CA TYR A 737 7.00 -32.03 -21.82
C TYR A 737 6.43 -33.46 -21.77
N THR A 738 7.29 -34.48 -21.90
CA THR A 738 6.90 -35.89 -21.80
C THR A 738 6.44 -36.24 -20.38
N ARG A 739 7.19 -35.83 -19.36
CA ARG A 739 6.83 -36.02 -17.93
C ARG A 739 5.44 -35.46 -17.61
N ASP A 740 5.10 -34.33 -18.23
CA ASP A 740 3.84 -33.62 -18.00
C ASP A 740 2.72 -34.05 -18.95
N CYS A 741 2.96 -35.09 -19.76
CA CYS A 741 2.01 -35.66 -20.72
C CYS A 741 1.54 -34.66 -21.79
N ASN A 742 2.40 -33.72 -22.19
CA ASN A 742 2.15 -32.77 -23.28
C ASN A 742 2.78 -33.30 -24.58
N GLU A 743 2.21 -34.39 -25.11
CA GLU A 743 2.72 -35.07 -26.29
C GLU A 743 2.81 -34.17 -27.54
N GLY A 744 1.88 -33.23 -27.68
CA GLY A 744 1.90 -32.30 -28.82
C GLY A 744 3.16 -31.44 -28.86
N GLN A 745 3.63 -30.95 -27.71
CA GLN A 745 4.89 -30.19 -27.63
C GLN A 745 6.11 -31.11 -27.67
N ALA A 746 6.06 -32.28 -27.01
CA ALA A 746 7.14 -33.25 -27.07
C ALA A 746 7.45 -33.70 -28.51
N VAL A 747 6.43 -33.88 -29.36
CA VAL A 747 6.61 -34.20 -30.78
C VAL A 747 7.27 -33.06 -31.56
N LYS A 748 6.89 -31.80 -31.32
CA LYS A 748 7.54 -30.63 -31.94
C LYS A 748 9.01 -30.52 -31.56
N ILE A 749 9.34 -30.79 -30.29
CA ILE A 749 10.73 -30.78 -29.81
C ILE A 749 11.54 -31.93 -30.43
N ARG A 750 10.94 -33.12 -30.58
CA ARG A 750 11.57 -34.24 -31.31
C ARG A 750 11.87 -33.92 -32.77
N GLN A 751 10.99 -33.17 -33.45
CA GLN A 751 11.26 -32.69 -34.80
C GLN A 751 12.45 -31.72 -34.84
N GLN A 752 12.49 -30.73 -33.92
CA GLN A 752 13.61 -29.81 -33.81
C GLN A 752 14.94 -30.52 -33.46
N LEU A 753 14.89 -31.54 -32.61
CA LEU A 753 16.05 -32.38 -32.29
C LEU A 753 16.58 -33.09 -33.54
N ALA A 754 15.70 -33.68 -34.34
CA ALA A 754 16.09 -34.36 -35.58
C ALA A 754 16.79 -33.39 -36.57
N ASP A 755 16.30 -32.16 -36.69
CA ASP A 755 16.91 -31.13 -37.54
C ASP A 755 18.31 -30.75 -37.05
N ILE A 756 18.49 -30.56 -35.74
CA ILE A 756 19.80 -30.24 -35.14
C ILE A 756 20.78 -31.40 -35.26
N GLU A 757 20.33 -32.63 -35.08
CA GLU A 757 21.14 -33.83 -35.27
C GLU A 757 21.58 -34.00 -36.73
N CYS A 758 20.72 -33.68 -37.69
CA CYS A 758 21.08 -33.67 -39.11
C CYS A 758 22.19 -32.65 -39.40
N LYS A 759 22.08 -31.43 -38.86
CA LYS A 759 23.12 -30.38 -39.00
C LYS A 759 24.45 -30.82 -38.37
N LEU A 760 24.42 -31.41 -37.18
CA LEU A 760 25.63 -31.90 -36.51
C LEU A 760 26.31 -33.03 -37.30
N LYS A 761 25.53 -33.95 -37.90
CA LYS A 761 26.07 -35.02 -38.77
C LYS A 761 26.67 -34.49 -40.07
N ALA A 762 26.04 -33.48 -40.68
CA ALA A 762 26.61 -32.84 -41.88
C ALA A 762 27.99 -32.22 -41.60
N MET A 763 28.16 -31.61 -40.41
CA MET A 763 29.43 -31.01 -39.99
C MET A 763 30.50 -32.02 -39.55
N SER A 764 30.17 -33.28 -39.26
CA SER A 764 31.16 -34.33 -38.99
C SER A 764 31.74 -34.88 -40.29
N HIS A 765 30.91 -35.07 -41.32
CA HIS A 765 31.35 -35.54 -42.64
C HIS A 765 32.29 -34.55 -43.36
N THR A 766 32.03 -33.24 -43.24
CA THR A 766 32.94 -32.21 -43.78
C THR A 766 34.28 -32.17 -43.05
N LEU A 767 34.33 -32.53 -41.77
CA LEU A 767 35.59 -32.60 -41.04
C LEU A 767 36.41 -33.80 -41.53
N ASP A 768 35.79 -34.97 -41.69
CA ASP A 768 36.46 -36.19 -42.20
C ASP A 768 37.03 -35.99 -43.62
N GLU A 769 36.31 -35.29 -44.51
CA GLU A 769 36.79 -34.94 -45.85
C GLU A 769 37.96 -33.94 -45.82
N VAL A 770 37.94 -32.94 -44.93
CA VAL A 770 39.05 -31.98 -44.75
C VAL A 770 40.27 -32.62 -44.09
N THR A 771 40.09 -33.58 -43.19
CA THR A 771 41.21 -34.37 -42.64
C THR A 771 41.84 -35.22 -43.73
N ASN A 772 41.04 -35.89 -44.56
CA ASN A 772 41.52 -36.70 -45.69
C ASN A 772 42.24 -35.86 -46.77
N LEU A 773 41.84 -34.61 -47.00
CA LEU A 773 42.53 -33.70 -47.92
C LEU A 773 43.83 -33.10 -47.36
N LYS A 774 44.07 -33.16 -46.04
CA LYS A 774 45.34 -32.77 -45.42
C LYS A 774 46.33 -33.93 -45.30
N THR A 775 45.86 -35.17 -45.43
CA THR A 775 46.69 -36.39 -45.47
C THR A 775 47.11 -36.81 -46.88
N VAL A 776 46.50 -36.24 -47.92
CA VAL A 776 46.97 -36.31 -49.33
C VAL A 776 47.88 -35.11 -49.60
#